data_AF-A0A972LWB9-F1
#
_entry.id   AF-A0A972LWB9-F1
#
_cell.length_a   1.000
_cell.length_b   1.000
_cell.length_c   1.000
_cell.angle_alpha   90.00
_cell.angle_beta   90.00
_cell.angle_gamma   90.00
#
_symmetry.space_group_name_H-M   'P 1'
#
loop_
_entity.id
_entity.type
_entity.pdbx_description
1 polymer ?
#
loop_
_entity_poly.entity_id
_entity_poly.type
_entity_poly.pdbx_seq_one_letter_code
_entity_poly.pdbx_strand_id
1 'polypeptide(L)'
;MLATCLLVSTSPCYAASDLTKQVQPLIDAHDGKVGVAIVHLPSGESFTHRAEEPMPTASLIKFPLMIATYQAIEAGNLDLEQKITLRDEDKVPGSGILTPHFSPGATLSLNDAMHLMIVYSDNTATNLVIDQVGLPATAQRMESLDCPATKLHSQVFRRDTSIFPERSKQFGLGSTSAADMLRLFTKLHAGKLVSKAASQQMLAHLYECESKNMCARDLPPNTKFAHKSGSVSAVRADAGIIDSPSGPIVVCVLTAENEDRSWSSDNAAQVLGGKIARAAYDYFNPAKAFSDLSKPQPLAIGSSGHLVEALQRTLNARTKPSVDIGVDGDFGPNTERAVQAFQRANQLPDSGQVDAKTWEALGPLLTKDPNQPAPSVINARKIAKRPADPLTGTPFVTCKAWAIGDGQTGKLLWGFHENEARDMASTTKIMTAFLVTTLAEKDTAVLEEIVTFSQRADDTIGSTAGVRVGEKVSVGELLYGLLLPSGNDASVALAEHFGERLAAGGNADEGDFYDQFIDAMNQTAQRLGMDKSSFENPNGLTSPKHKTSPRDLLTLSTLAMRQPLFRKIVGTVEHGCTVEGPEGYKRNLVWKNTNRLLRTEGYGGVKTGTTSAAGSCLVSYGTRGDKSLLVVVLGSSSTDARYADTRNLFRWAWQQLGKKSTERPPVVLTDAARKIHQSALLIDGHNDLPWELRKNGSLSFDKLDISQSQKKLQTDIPRLRKGGVGAQFWSVWVPASTAYDGSALTTTLEQIEMVHAMIDRYPETFERALTVDDIKRIHQSGKIASLIGVEGGHCIQNSLNVLGQLYKLGARYMTLTHSDTLDWADSATDEFRNGGLTAFGEDVVREMNRLGMMVDLSHVSPDTMKHALRITQAPVIFSHSSARAVADHPRNVPDDVLKLVAKNEGVVMVNFFSGFVVPAAADIYTQSFAYRREQEKLLGDDKAAIDAAVAKWRSTRPMPRGTIHDLIDHIDHIVKIAGIDHVGIGSDYDGVSVLPKQLEDVSTYPLITQALLDRGYSEADIEKILGKNLLRVMRKVEQVAKQMQKNK
;
A
#
# COMPACT_ATOMS: atom_id res chain seq x y z
N MET A 1 81.98 -12.31 13.80
CA MET A 1 80.88 -12.00 14.77
C MET A 1 80.02 -10.94 14.10
N LEU A 2 78.73 -11.08 13.82
CA LEU A 2 77.64 -11.94 14.29
C LEU A 2 76.73 -12.25 13.06
N ALA A 3 76.15 -13.45 13.04
CA ALA A 3 75.33 -13.98 11.95
C ALA A 3 73.83 -13.82 12.24
N THR A 4 73.07 -13.41 11.22
CA THR A 4 71.60 -13.32 11.22
C THR A 4 71.06 -14.51 10.44
N CYS A 5 70.45 -15.48 11.12
CA CYS A 5 69.85 -16.67 10.51
C CYS A 5 68.40 -16.39 10.06
N LEU A 6 68.14 -16.62 8.76
CA LEU A 6 66.81 -16.87 8.23
C LEU A 6 66.23 -18.18 8.82
N LEU A 7 65.01 -18.14 9.34
CA LEU A 7 64.18 -19.31 9.56
C LEU A 7 63.00 -19.26 8.58
N VAL A 8 63.06 -20.15 7.59
CA VAL A 8 61.96 -20.50 6.70
C VAL A 8 60.97 -21.34 7.51
N SER A 9 59.76 -20.82 7.79
CA SER A 9 58.67 -21.63 8.32
C SER A 9 57.96 -22.31 7.15
N THR A 10 58.19 -23.60 6.99
CA THR A 10 57.44 -24.45 6.06
C THR A 10 56.00 -24.61 6.55
N SER A 11 55.03 -24.27 5.70
CA SER A 11 53.61 -24.56 5.92
C SER A 11 53.40 -26.06 6.16
N PRO A 12 52.55 -26.48 7.10
CA PRO A 12 52.23 -27.89 7.26
C PRO A 12 51.41 -28.35 6.06
N CYS A 13 51.96 -29.30 5.30
CA CYS A 13 51.21 -30.08 4.33
C CYS A 13 50.25 -30.98 5.10
N TYR A 14 48.97 -30.57 5.19
CA TYR A 14 47.91 -31.45 5.67
C TYR A 14 47.65 -32.52 4.60
N ALA A 15 47.67 -33.79 4.99
CA ALA A 15 47.21 -34.89 4.15
C ALA A 15 45.81 -34.55 3.61
N ALA A 16 45.56 -34.78 2.32
CA ALA A 16 44.30 -34.43 1.66
C ALA A 16 43.10 -34.98 2.43
N SER A 17 42.22 -34.10 2.91
CA SER A 17 40.93 -34.49 3.49
C SER A 17 40.09 -35.21 2.44
N ASP A 18 39.27 -36.16 2.86
CA ASP A 18 38.44 -36.94 1.94
C ASP A 18 37.30 -36.07 1.33
N LEU A 19 37.03 -34.90 1.92
CA LEU A 19 36.23 -33.79 1.36
C LEU A 19 36.87 -33.16 0.11
N THR A 20 38.19 -33.06 0.05
CA THR A 20 38.92 -32.50 -1.12
C THR A 20 38.58 -33.26 -2.39
N LYS A 21 38.46 -34.59 -2.30
CA LYS A 21 38.11 -35.45 -3.45
C LYS A 21 36.69 -35.24 -3.96
N GLN A 22 35.78 -34.71 -3.14
CA GLN A 22 34.40 -34.44 -3.53
C GLN A 22 34.23 -33.03 -4.10
N VAL A 23 34.95 -32.05 -3.55
CA VAL A 23 34.76 -30.63 -3.91
C VAL A 23 35.69 -30.18 -5.05
N GLN A 24 36.95 -30.63 -5.08
CA GLN A 24 37.92 -30.16 -6.09
C GLN A 24 37.49 -30.48 -7.54
N PRO A 25 36.95 -31.66 -7.88
CA PRO A 25 36.49 -31.93 -9.24
C PRO A 25 35.33 -31.03 -9.69
N LEU A 26 34.48 -30.58 -8.77
CA LEU A 26 33.39 -29.65 -9.07
C LEU A 26 33.94 -28.27 -9.43
N ILE A 27 34.97 -27.83 -8.71
CA ILE A 27 35.67 -26.56 -8.97
C ILE A 27 36.39 -26.61 -10.32
N ASP A 28 37.12 -27.69 -10.60
CA ASP A 28 37.91 -27.83 -11.83
C ASP A 28 37.03 -27.91 -13.09
N ALA A 29 35.77 -28.34 -12.94
CA ALA A 29 34.80 -28.44 -14.02
C ALA A 29 34.06 -27.13 -14.34
N HIS A 30 34.30 -26.04 -13.60
CA HIS A 30 33.59 -24.78 -13.77
C HIS A 30 34.40 -23.75 -14.55
N ASP A 31 33.82 -23.23 -15.63
CA ASP A 31 34.43 -22.19 -16.46
C ASP A 31 34.25 -20.79 -15.83
N GLY A 32 35.19 -20.46 -14.95
CA GLY A 32 35.27 -19.16 -14.25
C GLY A 32 36.24 -19.21 -13.06
N LYS A 33 36.40 -18.09 -12.36
CA LYS A 33 37.13 -18.07 -11.08
C LYS A 33 36.22 -18.54 -9.96
N VAL A 34 36.72 -19.44 -9.11
CA VAL A 34 35.99 -19.97 -7.95
C VAL A 34 36.83 -19.81 -6.69
N GLY A 35 36.24 -19.26 -5.64
CA GLY A 35 36.79 -19.21 -4.29
C GLY A 35 35.86 -19.96 -3.34
N VAL A 36 36.38 -20.93 -2.59
CA VAL A 36 35.60 -21.78 -1.67
C VAL A 36 36.26 -21.83 -0.31
N ALA A 37 35.45 -21.72 0.74
CA ALA A 37 35.85 -22.02 2.10
C ALA A 37 34.73 -22.76 2.83
N ILE A 38 35.05 -23.90 3.43
CA ILE A 38 34.11 -24.76 4.17
C ILE A 38 34.77 -25.11 5.50
N VAL A 39 34.02 -25.05 6.60
CA VAL A 39 34.44 -25.64 7.88
C VAL A 39 33.27 -26.28 8.59
N HIS A 40 33.45 -27.51 9.06
CA HIS A 40 32.53 -28.15 9.98
C HIS A 40 32.91 -27.74 11.41
N LEU A 41 32.07 -26.92 12.05
CA LEU A 41 32.42 -26.27 13.31
C LEU A 41 32.74 -27.26 14.45
N PRO A 42 32.02 -28.39 14.60
CA PRO A 42 32.34 -29.38 15.65
C PRO A 42 33.67 -30.10 15.45
N SER A 43 34.01 -30.54 14.22
CA SER A 43 35.25 -31.31 13.98
C SER A 43 36.45 -30.42 13.69
N GLY A 44 36.24 -29.16 13.29
CA GLY A 44 37.28 -28.27 12.81
C GLY A 44 37.85 -28.64 11.44
N GLU A 45 37.32 -29.69 10.80
CA GLU A 45 37.72 -30.08 9.45
C GLU A 45 37.27 -29.03 8.45
N SER A 46 38.19 -28.60 7.59
CA SER A 46 37.97 -27.50 6.65
C SER A 46 38.48 -27.82 5.25
N PHE A 47 37.89 -27.18 4.25
CA PHE A 47 38.37 -27.16 2.88
C PHE A 47 38.46 -25.70 2.40
N THR A 48 39.53 -25.37 1.69
CA THR A 48 39.74 -24.02 1.13
C THR A 48 40.33 -24.11 -0.27
N HIS A 49 39.78 -23.35 -1.21
CA HIS A 49 40.31 -23.17 -2.56
C HIS A 49 40.29 -21.68 -2.92
N ARG A 50 41.44 -21.10 -3.25
CA ARG A 50 41.61 -19.64 -3.49
C ARG A 50 40.96 -18.76 -2.41
N ALA A 51 40.96 -19.24 -1.16
CA ALA A 51 40.11 -18.67 -0.13
C ALA A 51 40.52 -17.25 0.30
N GLU A 52 41.79 -16.87 0.13
CA GLU A 52 42.28 -15.52 0.46
C GLU A 52 42.19 -14.54 -0.73
N GLU A 53 41.83 -15.00 -1.94
CA GLU A 53 41.74 -14.14 -3.13
C GLU A 53 40.49 -13.23 -3.04
N PRO A 54 40.64 -11.89 -3.14
CA PRO A 54 39.49 -10.99 -3.18
C PRO A 54 38.67 -11.16 -4.47
N MET A 55 37.37 -11.35 -4.32
CA MET A 55 36.40 -11.54 -5.39
C MET A 55 35.22 -10.58 -5.27
N PRO A 56 34.52 -10.27 -6.38
CA PRO A 56 33.30 -9.46 -6.36
C PRO A 56 32.18 -10.19 -5.61
N THR A 57 31.36 -9.43 -4.88
CA THR A 57 30.36 -9.99 -3.93
C THR A 57 28.91 -9.83 -4.37
N ALA A 58 28.63 -8.89 -5.27
CA ALA A 58 27.28 -8.41 -5.48
C ALA A 58 26.57 -8.10 -4.14
N SER A 59 25.40 -8.68 -3.87
CA SER A 59 24.63 -8.42 -2.64
C SER A 59 25.14 -9.13 -1.38
N LEU A 60 26.13 -10.03 -1.46
CA LEU A 60 26.73 -10.64 -0.27
C LEU A 60 27.34 -9.58 0.68
N ILE A 61 27.79 -8.45 0.13
CA ILE A 61 28.37 -7.34 0.91
C ILE A 61 27.38 -6.66 1.89
N LYS A 62 26.08 -6.92 1.74
CA LYS A 62 25.05 -6.41 2.68
C LYS A 62 25.19 -7.04 4.08
N PHE A 63 25.81 -8.22 4.20
CA PHE A 63 26.11 -8.84 5.49
C PHE A 63 27.14 -8.01 6.31
N PRO A 64 28.31 -7.64 5.76
CA PRO A 64 29.22 -6.67 6.37
C PRO A 64 28.58 -5.34 6.80
N LEU A 65 27.66 -4.81 6.00
CA LEU A 65 26.91 -3.61 6.36
C LEU A 65 26.04 -3.84 7.61
N MET A 66 25.30 -4.95 7.66
CA MET A 66 24.53 -5.32 8.86
C MET A 66 25.43 -5.44 10.12
N ILE A 67 26.62 -6.05 10.00
CA ILE A 67 27.58 -6.15 11.12
C ILE A 67 27.97 -4.77 11.64
N ALA A 68 28.27 -3.84 10.73
CA ALA A 68 28.63 -2.47 11.10
C ALA A 68 27.45 -1.72 11.75
N THR A 69 26.23 -1.94 11.26
CA THR A 69 25.01 -1.36 11.87
C THR A 69 24.82 -1.84 13.30
N TYR A 70 24.87 -3.16 13.55
CA TYR A 70 24.74 -3.71 14.90
C TYR A 70 25.87 -3.25 15.83
N GLN A 71 27.09 -3.08 15.32
CA GLN A 71 28.18 -2.52 16.10
C GLN A 71 27.92 -1.05 16.49
N ALA A 72 27.34 -0.25 15.59
CA ALA A 72 26.97 1.13 15.87
C ALA A 72 25.82 1.22 16.88
N ILE A 73 24.86 0.29 16.83
CA ILE A 73 23.78 0.18 17.83
C ILE A 73 24.34 -0.16 19.21
N GLU A 74 25.25 -1.14 19.29
CA GLU A 74 25.87 -1.53 20.57
C GLU A 74 26.76 -0.42 21.15
N ALA A 75 27.37 0.39 20.29
CA ALA A 75 28.10 1.59 20.71
C ALA A 75 27.18 2.75 21.14
N GLY A 76 25.86 2.60 21.03
CA GLY A 76 24.86 3.64 21.36
C GLY A 76 24.74 4.75 20.33
N ASN A 77 25.29 4.57 19.13
CA ASN A 77 25.29 5.58 18.06
C ASN A 77 24.02 5.52 17.19
N LEU A 78 23.32 4.39 17.16
CA LEU A 78 22.09 4.16 16.42
C LEU A 78 21.09 3.41 17.29
N ASP A 79 19.80 3.54 16.98
CA ASP A 79 18.73 2.78 17.60
C ASP A 79 17.99 1.95 16.54
N LEU A 80 17.70 0.69 16.83
CA LEU A 80 16.94 -0.22 15.97
C LEU A 80 15.57 0.36 15.62
N GLU A 81 14.91 1.04 16.55
CA GLU A 81 13.56 1.55 16.38
C GLU A 81 13.50 2.96 15.76
N GLN A 82 14.66 3.59 15.55
CA GLN A 82 14.72 4.93 14.98
C GLN A 82 14.08 4.94 13.59
N LYS A 83 13.31 5.99 13.31
CA LYS A 83 12.55 6.07 12.06
C LYS A 83 13.40 6.69 10.96
N ILE A 84 13.47 5.99 9.85
CA ILE A 84 14.05 6.43 8.59
C ILE A 84 12.89 6.79 7.67
N THR A 85 12.98 7.94 6.99
CA THR A 85 11.96 8.35 6.01
C THR A 85 12.49 8.06 4.62
N LEU A 86 11.75 7.29 3.83
CA LEU A 86 12.03 7.05 2.42
C LEU A 86 11.75 8.32 1.62
N ARG A 87 12.76 8.93 1.00
CA ARG A 87 12.58 10.02 0.02
C ARG A 87 12.55 9.44 -1.38
N ASP A 88 12.09 10.24 -2.34
CA ASP A 88 12.06 9.81 -3.73
C ASP A 88 13.47 9.58 -4.29
N GLU A 89 14.42 10.46 -3.92
CA GLU A 89 15.83 10.34 -4.31
C GLU A 89 16.52 9.09 -3.77
N ASP A 90 16.03 8.50 -2.67
CA ASP A 90 16.61 7.29 -2.07
C ASP A 90 16.35 6.03 -2.91
N LYS A 91 15.31 6.07 -3.76
CA LYS A 91 14.87 4.91 -4.54
C LYS A 91 15.84 4.59 -5.66
N VAL A 92 16.30 3.33 -5.66
CA VAL A 92 17.15 2.78 -6.71
C VAL A 92 16.54 1.53 -7.34
N PRO A 93 16.84 1.22 -8.62
CA PRO A 93 16.27 0.05 -9.30
C PRO A 93 16.86 -1.28 -8.81
N GLY A 94 16.39 -2.40 -9.35
CA GLY A 94 16.86 -3.75 -9.04
C GLY A 94 16.01 -4.45 -7.98
N SER A 95 16.61 -5.38 -7.23
CA SER A 95 15.92 -6.17 -6.20
C SER A 95 15.46 -5.30 -5.03
N GLY A 96 14.26 -5.55 -4.53
CA GLY A 96 13.69 -4.88 -3.37
C GLY A 96 12.19 -4.62 -3.49
N ILE A 97 11.59 -4.25 -2.36
CA ILE A 97 10.18 -3.90 -2.24
C ILE A 97 9.96 -2.39 -2.14
N LEU A 98 10.92 -1.62 -1.62
CA LEU A 98 10.72 -0.19 -1.32
C LEU A 98 10.50 0.63 -2.59
N THR A 99 11.35 0.47 -3.61
CA THR A 99 11.22 1.21 -4.88
C THR A 99 9.89 0.93 -5.59
N PRO A 100 9.49 -0.34 -5.85
CA PRO A 100 8.27 -0.62 -6.61
C PRO A 100 6.96 -0.48 -5.81
N HIS A 101 7.00 -0.45 -4.47
CA HIS A 101 5.79 -0.60 -3.66
C HIS A 101 5.57 0.49 -2.60
N PHE A 102 6.54 1.37 -2.33
CA PHE A 102 6.41 2.40 -1.30
C PHE A 102 6.57 3.79 -1.90
N SER A 103 5.71 4.73 -1.52
CA SER A 103 5.80 6.13 -1.93
C SER A 103 6.79 6.91 -1.06
N PRO A 104 7.39 8.00 -1.57
CA PRO A 104 8.15 8.94 -0.75
C PRO A 104 7.31 9.41 0.45
N GLY A 105 7.95 9.56 1.61
CA GLY A 105 7.31 9.87 2.89
C GLY A 105 6.97 8.65 3.75
N ALA A 106 7.14 7.42 3.23
CA ALA A 106 7.02 6.21 4.05
C ALA A 106 8.08 6.20 5.15
N THR A 107 7.70 5.80 6.37
CA THR A 107 8.62 5.69 7.51
C THR A 107 8.78 4.22 7.91
N LEU A 108 10.02 3.79 8.12
CA LEU A 108 10.37 2.45 8.58
C LEU A 108 11.38 2.53 9.72
N SER A 109 11.41 1.53 10.61
CA SER A 109 12.48 1.43 11.59
C SER A 109 13.81 1.06 10.91
N LEU A 110 14.95 1.37 11.53
CA LEU A 110 16.24 0.87 11.07
C LEU A 110 16.27 -0.67 11.05
N ASN A 111 15.60 -1.32 12.00
CA ASN A 111 15.43 -2.77 12.02
C ASN A 111 14.67 -3.29 10.78
N ASP A 112 13.57 -2.64 10.41
CA ASP A 112 12.82 -2.99 9.19
C ASP A 112 13.69 -2.80 7.95
N ALA A 113 14.45 -1.69 7.86
CA ALA A 113 15.35 -1.43 6.75
C ALA A 113 16.44 -2.51 6.63
N MET A 114 17.03 -2.94 7.75
CA MET A 114 17.98 -4.05 7.77
C MET A 114 17.35 -5.38 7.37
N HIS A 115 16.13 -5.66 7.83
CA HIS A 115 15.40 -6.85 7.47
C HIS A 115 15.15 -6.91 5.96
N LEU A 116 14.65 -5.83 5.35
CA LEU A 116 14.44 -5.74 3.91
C LEU A 116 15.75 -5.87 3.11
N MET A 117 16.82 -5.25 3.62
CA MET A 117 18.16 -5.32 3.02
C MET A 117 18.71 -6.75 2.98
N ILE A 118 18.49 -7.57 4.02
CA ILE A 118 19.01 -8.94 4.10
C ILE A 118 18.07 -9.94 3.44
N VAL A 119 16.80 -9.97 3.83
CA VAL A 119 15.81 -10.99 3.45
C VAL A 119 15.41 -10.86 1.98
N TYR A 120 15.03 -9.65 1.56
CA TYR A 120 14.59 -9.37 0.18
C TYR A 120 15.73 -8.84 -0.71
N SER A 121 16.93 -8.71 -0.15
CA SER A 121 18.07 -8.10 -0.83
C SER A 121 17.73 -6.72 -1.41
N ASP A 122 16.94 -5.91 -0.70
CA ASP A 122 16.43 -4.61 -1.17
C ASP A 122 17.55 -3.58 -1.33
N ASN A 123 17.68 -3.00 -2.54
CA ASN A 123 18.73 -2.03 -2.88
C ASN A 123 18.50 -0.65 -2.27
N THR A 124 17.25 -0.20 -2.19
CA THR A 124 16.87 1.07 -1.58
C THR A 124 17.06 1.01 -0.08
N ALA A 125 16.63 -0.08 0.56
CA ALA A 125 16.88 -0.31 1.98
C ALA A 125 18.38 -0.36 2.29
N THR A 126 19.19 -0.93 1.37
CA THR A 126 20.65 -0.93 1.50
C THR A 126 21.20 0.50 1.58
N ASN A 127 20.77 1.39 0.66
CA ASN A 127 21.22 2.79 0.68
C ASN A 127 20.75 3.53 1.92
N LEU A 128 19.51 3.31 2.37
CA LEU A 128 18.99 3.89 3.60
C LEU A 128 19.82 3.48 4.83
N VAL A 129 20.23 2.20 4.91
CA VAL A 129 21.10 1.71 6.01
C VAL A 129 22.53 2.29 5.88
N ILE A 130 23.05 2.42 4.66
CA ILE A 130 24.35 3.08 4.41
C ILE A 130 24.30 4.53 4.90
N ASP A 131 23.20 5.26 4.68
CA ASP A 131 23.06 6.65 5.12
C ASP A 131 23.08 6.79 6.65
N GLN A 132 22.69 5.74 7.39
CA GLN A 132 22.74 5.76 8.86
C GLN A 132 24.15 5.45 9.41
N VAL A 133 24.87 4.50 8.78
CA VAL A 133 26.14 3.97 9.31
C VAL A 133 27.37 4.64 8.69
N GLY A 134 27.28 4.97 7.40
CA GLY A 134 28.37 5.48 6.58
C GLY A 134 29.27 4.38 5.99
N LEU A 135 29.70 4.57 4.75
CA LEU A 135 30.63 3.66 4.06
C LEU A 135 31.97 3.44 4.82
N PRO A 136 32.64 4.47 5.38
CA PRO A 136 33.91 4.28 6.08
C PRO A 136 33.81 3.39 7.32
N ALA A 137 32.71 3.47 8.06
CA ALA A 137 32.48 2.67 9.26
C ALA A 137 32.42 1.17 8.95
N THR A 138 31.87 0.79 7.78
CA THR A 138 31.86 -0.61 7.34
C THR A 138 33.28 -1.13 7.10
N ALA A 139 34.13 -0.36 6.43
CA ALA A 139 35.51 -0.75 6.13
C ALA A 139 36.35 -0.84 7.41
N GLN A 140 36.23 0.14 8.31
CA GLN A 140 36.92 0.13 9.60
C GLN A 140 36.50 -1.08 10.43
N ARG A 141 35.21 -1.45 10.40
CA ARG A 141 34.72 -2.63 11.12
C ARG A 141 35.32 -3.92 10.58
N MET A 142 35.37 -4.09 9.26
CA MET A 142 35.96 -5.29 8.65
C MET A 142 37.47 -5.40 8.95
N GLU A 143 38.20 -4.27 8.93
CA GLU A 143 39.60 -4.24 9.34
C GLU A 143 39.78 -4.68 10.81
N SER A 144 38.92 -4.19 11.71
CA SER A 144 38.96 -4.57 13.15
C SER A 144 38.63 -6.05 13.41
N LEU A 145 37.99 -6.72 12.45
CA LEU A 145 37.62 -8.14 12.51
C LEU A 145 38.62 -9.04 11.77
N ASP A 146 39.75 -8.50 11.34
CA ASP A 146 40.77 -9.20 10.55
C ASP A 146 40.21 -9.76 9.23
N CYS A 147 39.40 -8.93 8.56
CA CYS A 147 38.77 -9.22 7.26
C CYS A 147 39.08 -8.13 6.22
N PRO A 148 40.36 -7.91 5.86
CA PRO A 148 40.79 -6.79 5.03
C PRO A 148 40.39 -6.92 3.55
N ALA A 149 40.01 -8.12 3.09
CA ALA A 149 39.52 -8.32 1.73
C ALA A 149 38.05 -7.89 1.59
N THR A 150 37.32 -7.80 2.71
CA THR A 150 35.90 -7.44 2.77
C THR A 150 35.69 -5.93 2.79
N LYS A 151 35.26 -5.35 1.67
CA LYS A 151 35.04 -3.89 1.54
C LYS A 151 33.76 -3.59 0.78
N LEU A 152 32.86 -2.83 1.40
CA LEU A 152 31.75 -2.16 0.71
C LEU A 152 32.30 -0.89 0.06
N HIS A 153 32.16 -0.76 -1.26
CA HIS A 153 32.83 0.30 -1.98
C HIS A 153 31.97 1.57 -2.09
N SER A 154 30.71 1.43 -2.45
CA SER A 154 29.81 2.55 -2.77
C SER A 154 28.36 2.26 -2.34
N GLN A 155 27.51 3.28 -2.41
CA GLN A 155 26.07 3.09 -2.44
C GLN A 155 25.65 2.31 -3.70
N VAL A 156 24.54 1.57 -3.57
CA VAL A 156 23.99 0.75 -4.66
C VAL A 156 23.48 1.67 -5.77
N PHE A 157 23.82 1.37 -7.02
CA PHE A 157 23.58 2.20 -8.21
C PHE A 157 24.20 3.61 -8.20
N ARG A 158 25.07 3.93 -7.24
CA ARG A 158 25.72 5.24 -7.10
C ARG A 158 27.23 5.10 -6.96
N ARG A 159 27.88 4.64 -8.02
CA ARG A 159 29.33 4.29 -8.01
C ARG A 159 30.23 5.50 -7.74
N ASP A 160 29.75 6.70 -8.05
CA ASP A 160 30.36 7.98 -7.75
C ASP A 160 30.56 8.23 -6.25
N THR A 161 29.79 7.57 -5.38
CA THR A 161 29.96 7.62 -3.91
C THR A 161 31.10 6.74 -3.39
N SER A 162 31.84 6.07 -4.26
CA SER A 162 32.81 5.05 -3.87
C SER A 162 33.98 5.58 -3.04
N ILE A 163 34.19 5.02 -1.84
CA ILE A 163 35.37 5.29 -1.01
C ILE A 163 36.60 4.42 -1.38
N PHE A 164 36.42 3.46 -2.30
CA PHE A 164 37.52 2.67 -2.88
C PHE A 164 37.44 2.64 -4.43
N PRO A 165 37.68 3.75 -5.14
CA PRO A 165 37.40 3.87 -6.58
C PRO A 165 38.03 2.77 -7.45
N GLU A 166 39.29 2.42 -7.21
CA GLU A 166 39.98 1.37 -7.98
C GLU A 166 39.42 -0.04 -7.69
N ARG A 167 39.09 -0.34 -6.43
CA ARG A 167 38.41 -1.61 -6.10
C ARG A 167 36.98 -1.64 -6.61
N SER A 168 36.28 -0.51 -6.62
CA SER A 168 34.95 -0.40 -7.21
C SER A 168 35.02 -0.68 -8.70
N LYS A 169 36.02 -0.14 -9.43
CA LYS A 169 36.29 -0.46 -10.84
C LYS A 169 36.45 -1.96 -11.07
N GLN A 170 37.27 -2.61 -10.25
CA GLN A 170 37.61 -4.02 -10.38
C GLN A 170 36.49 -4.99 -9.95
N PHE A 171 35.81 -4.73 -8.83
CA PHE A 171 34.92 -5.70 -8.18
C PHE A 171 33.46 -5.25 -8.07
N GLY A 172 33.13 -4.04 -8.51
CA GLY A 172 31.78 -3.49 -8.42
C GLY A 172 31.43 -3.00 -7.01
N LEU A 173 30.21 -3.33 -6.56
CA LEU A 173 29.63 -2.81 -5.30
C LEU A 173 30.48 -3.12 -4.06
N GLY A 174 31.11 -4.28 -4.02
CA GLY A 174 31.96 -4.69 -2.91
C GLY A 174 32.82 -5.90 -3.25
N SER A 175 33.84 -6.12 -2.45
CA SER A 175 34.75 -7.27 -2.55
C SER A 175 34.84 -8.01 -1.23
N THR A 176 35.15 -9.31 -1.28
CA THR A 176 35.46 -10.17 -0.11
C THR A 176 36.36 -11.32 -0.53
N SER A 177 36.98 -12.01 0.42
CA SER A 177 37.56 -13.34 0.22
C SER A 177 36.66 -14.41 0.86
N ALA A 178 36.81 -15.68 0.47
CA ALA A 178 36.05 -16.77 1.08
C ALA A 178 36.50 -17.03 2.54
N ALA A 179 37.79 -16.80 2.83
CA ALA A 179 38.36 -16.90 4.18
C ALA A 179 37.79 -15.82 5.12
N ASP A 180 37.62 -14.58 4.64
CA ASP A 180 36.97 -13.52 5.42
C ASP A 180 35.53 -13.92 5.80
N MET A 181 34.74 -14.39 4.84
CA MET A 181 33.37 -14.84 5.10
C MET A 181 33.33 -16.02 6.06
N LEU A 182 34.23 -17.00 5.91
CA LEU A 182 34.38 -18.11 6.85
C LEU A 182 34.63 -17.61 8.28
N ARG A 183 35.55 -16.64 8.45
CA ARG A 183 35.86 -16.00 9.73
C ARG A 183 34.63 -15.30 10.32
N LEU A 184 33.93 -14.49 9.52
CA LEU A 184 32.75 -13.73 9.96
C LEU A 184 31.60 -14.65 10.41
N PHE A 185 31.23 -15.65 9.60
CA PHE A 185 30.17 -16.59 9.96
C PHE A 185 30.53 -17.52 11.12
N THR A 186 31.81 -17.90 11.26
CA THR A 186 32.29 -18.64 12.44
C THR A 186 32.14 -17.80 13.72
N LYS A 187 32.53 -16.51 13.68
CA LYS A 187 32.35 -15.58 14.79
C LYS A 187 30.87 -15.30 15.07
N LEU A 188 30.02 -15.23 14.02
CA LEU A 188 28.57 -15.07 14.15
C LEU A 188 27.97 -16.23 14.94
N HIS A 189 28.24 -17.47 14.51
CA HIS A 189 27.75 -18.68 15.16
C HIS A 189 28.23 -18.75 16.62
N ALA A 190 29.49 -18.38 16.89
CA ALA A 190 30.04 -18.35 18.24
C ALA A 190 29.47 -17.23 19.13
N GLY A 191 28.62 -16.33 18.60
CA GLY A 191 28.09 -15.17 19.33
C GLY A 191 29.14 -14.11 19.66
N LYS A 192 30.23 -14.06 18.89
CA LYS A 192 31.42 -13.21 19.11
C LYS A 192 31.65 -12.16 18.03
N LEU A 193 30.68 -11.96 17.14
CA LEU A 193 30.84 -11.03 16.01
C LEU A 193 30.64 -9.57 16.40
N VAL A 194 29.65 -9.30 17.26
CA VAL A 194 29.38 -7.99 17.87
C VAL A 194 29.16 -8.26 19.37
N SER A 195 28.00 -8.81 19.71
CA SER A 195 27.74 -9.51 20.98
C SER A 195 26.78 -10.67 20.78
N LYS A 196 26.59 -11.48 21.81
CA LYS A 196 25.71 -12.66 21.75
C LYS A 196 24.28 -12.31 21.31
N ALA A 197 23.72 -11.22 21.82
CA ALA A 197 22.37 -10.76 21.47
C ALA A 197 22.31 -10.25 20.03
N ALA A 198 23.26 -9.41 19.61
CA ALA A 198 23.34 -8.92 18.24
C ALA A 198 23.56 -10.06 17.23
N SER A 199 24.39 -11.06 17.56
CA SER A 199 24.60 -12.25 16.73
C SER A 199 23.32 -13.08 16.57
N GLN A 200 22.50 -13.21 17.61
CA GLN A 200 21.20 -13.89 17.52
C GLN A 200 20.22 -13.15 16.60
N GLN A 201 20.18 -11.82 16.67
CA GLN A 201 19.33 -11.01 15.79
C GLN A 201 19.80 -11.06 14.33
N MET A 202 21.12 -10.97 14.10
CA MET A 202 21.70 -11.14 12.76
C MET A 202 21.39 -12.52 12.17
N LEU A 203 21.47 -13.59 12.96
CA LEU A 203 21.09 -14.94 12.54
C LEU A 203 19.59 -15.02 12.19
N ALA A 204 18.72 -14.37 12.95
CA ALA A 204 17.28 -14.33 12.64
C ALA A 204 17.01 -13.76 11.25
N HIS A 205 17.62 -12.62 10.89
CA HIS A 205 17.50 -12.07 9.53
C HIS A 205 18.03 -13.04 8.46
N LEU A 206 19.16 -13.71 8.72
CA LEU A 206 19.81 -14.59 7.74
C LEU A 206 19.05 -15.90 7.51
N TYR A 207 18.39 -16.46 8.53
CA TYR A 207 17.54 -17.64 8.38
C TYR A 207 16.25 -17.37 7.60
N GLU A 208 15.82 -16.10 7.54
CA GLU A 208 14.63 -15.68 6.80
C GLU A 208 14.93 -15.34 5.34
N CYS A 209 16.19 -15.38 4.91
CA CYS A 209 16.58 -15.12 3.52
C CYS A 209 15.84 -16.08 2.55
N GLU A 210 15.06 -15.52 1.62
CA GLU A 210 14.16 -16.30 0.76
C GLU A 210 14.87 -16.99 -0.43
N SER A 211 16.15 -16.70 -0.65
CA SER A 211 16.92 -17.17 -1.79
C SER A 211 17.23 -18.68 -1.72
N LYS A 212 16.42 -19.51 -2.40
CA LYS A 212 16.67 -20.96 -2.54
C LYS A 212 17.67 -21.35 -3.66
N ASN A 213 18.46 -20.39 -4.14
CA ASN A 213 19.44 -20.59 -5.21
C ASN A 213 20.86 -20.81 -4.64
N MET A 214 21.83 -21.14 -5.49
CA MET A 214 23.24 -21.41 -5.08
C MET A 214 23.33 -22.51 -4.01
N CYS A 215 23.95 -22.24 -2.85
CA CYS A 215 24.27 -23.24 -1.84
C CYS A 215 23.02 -23.85 -1.23
N ALA A 216 21.89 -23.13 -1.19
CA ALA A 216 20.63 -23.64 -0.66
C ALA A 216 19.94 -24.67 -1.58
N ARG A 217 20.30 -24.70 -2.87
CA ARG A 217 19.53 -25.37 -3.95
C ARG A 217 19.42 -26.88 -3.75
N ASP A 218 20.56 -27.54 -3.54
CA ASP A 218 20.67 -29.01 -3.60
C ASP A 218 20.78 -29.65 -2.20
N LEU A 219 20.64 -28.85 -1.15
CA LEU A 219 20.59 -29.35 0.23
C LEU A 219 19.33 -30.18 0.45
N PRO A 220 19.37 -31.17 1.37
CA PRO A 220 18.19 -31.96 1.68
C PRO A 220 16.97 -31.10 2.09
N PRO A 221 15.74 -31.59 1.83
CA PRO A 221 14.53 -30.90 2.28
C PRO A 221 14.59 -30.61 3.78
N ASN A 222 14.12 -29.41 4.17
CA ASN A 222 14.10 -28.90 5.54
C ASN A 222 15.48 -28.53 6.16
N THR A 223 16.58 -28.65 5.43
CA THR A 223 17.89 -28.11 5.85
C THR A 223 17.81 -26.59 5.96
N LYS A 224 18.02 -26.05 7.17
CA LYS A 224 18.08 -24.61 7.39
C LYS A 224 19.44 -24.06 7.00
N PHE A 225 19.45 -22.86 6.45
CA PHE A 225 20.66 -22.19 6.01
C PHE A 225 20.58 -20.71 6.32
N ALA A 226 21.34 -20.25 7.32
CA ALA A 226 21.47 -18.82 7.63
C ALA A 226 22.50 -18.20 6.70
N HIS A 227 22.06 -17.54 5.63
CA HIS A 227 22.95 -17.13 4.55
C HIS A 227 22.61 -15.79 3.92
N LYS A 228 23.55 -15.27 3.13
CA LYS A 228 23.30 -14.16 2.21
C LYS A 228 23.90 -14.47 0.85
N SER A 229 23.05 -14.42 -0.18
CA SER A 229 23.48 -14.56 -1.56
C SER A 229 23.68 -13.22 -2.27
N GLY A 230 24.39 -13.23 -3.40
CA GLY A 230 24.59 -12.09 -4.27
C GLY A 230 24.85 -12.50 -5.73
N SER A 231 24.17 -11.84 -6.66
CA SER A 231 24.29 -12.12 -8.09
C SER A 231 24.33 -10.84 -8.92
N VAL A 232 25.27 -10.78 -9.88
CA VAL A 232 25.27 -9.88 -11.05
C VAL A 232 25.78 -10.66 -12.25
N SER A 233 25.62 -10.21 -13.50
CA SER A 233 25.78 -11.05 -14.70
C SER A 233 26.93 -12.08 -14.67
N ALA A 234 28.17 -11.68 -14.37
CA ALA A 234 29.35 -12.56 -14.35
C ALA A 234 29.77 -13.07 -12.95
N VAL A 235 28.95 -12.88 -11.91
CA VAL A 235 29.29 -13.15 -10.50
C VAL A 235 28.12 -13.85 -9.79
N ARG A 236 28.42 -14.91 -9.05
CA ARG A 236 27.50 -15.52 -8.06
C ARG A 236 28.28 -15.73 -6.77
N ALA A 237 27.73 -15.27 -5.66
CA ALA A 237 28.32 -15.40 -4.34
C ALA A 237 27.26 -15.87 -3.35
N ASP A 238 27.63 -16.77 -2.45
CA ASP A 238 26.77 -17.19 -1.35
C ASP A 238 27.62 -17.65 -0.17
N ALA A 239 27.25 -17.22 1.03
CA ALA A 239 27.94 -17.58 2.26
C ALA A 239 26.97 -17.65 3.42
N GLY A 240 27.15 -18.66 4.28
CA GLY A 240 26.24 -18.90 5.39
C GLY A 240 26.62 -20.08 6.28
N ILE A 241 25.71 -20.40 7.20
CA ILE A 241 25.80 -21.52 8.15
C ILE A 241 24.68 -22.51 7.81
N ILE A 242 25.07 -23.71 7.36
CA ILE A 242 24.16 -24.83 7.13
C ILE A 242 23.98 -25.58 8.44
N ASP A 243 22.72 -25.74 8.86
CA ASP A 243 22.37 -26.59 9.98
C ASP A 243 22.36 -28.05 9.49
N SER A 244 23.33 -28.86 9.89
CA SER A 244 23.43 -30.28 9.50
C SER A 244 23.37 -31.22 10.72
N PRO A 245 22.98 -32.50 10.54
CA PRO A 245 22.89 -33.46 11.63
C PRO A 245 24.19 -33.69 12.42
N SER A 246 25.35 -33.64 11.76
CA SER A 246 26.66 -33.73 12.42
C SER A 246 27.11 -32.42 13.09
N GLY A 247 26.37 -31.35 12.85
CA GLY A 247 26.55 -30.01 13.41
C GLY A 247 26.70 -28.93 12.34
N PRO A 248 26.88 -27.65 12.73
CA PRO A 248 26.86 -26.54 11.80
C PRO A 248 28.07 -26.54 10.86
N ILE A 249 27.80 -26.35 9.57
CA ILE A 249 28.82 -26.22 8.51
C ILE A 249 28.79 -24.78 8.02
N VAL A 250 29.90 -24.05 8.17
CA VAL A 250 30.04 -22.75 7.51
C VAL A 250 30.55 -23.00 6.10
N VAL A 251 29.86 -22.43 5.10
CA VAL A 251 30.24 -22.52 3.69
C VAL A 251 30.24 -21.13 3.06
N CYS A 252 31.23 -20.86 2.23
CA CYS A 252 31.30 -19.70 1.35
C CYS A 252 31.73 -20.17 -0.04
N VAL A 253 30.93 -19.83 -1.05
CA VAL A 253 31.23 -20.07 -2.47
C VAL A 253 31.14 -18.74 -3.21
N LEU A 254 32.26 -18.30 -3.78
CA LEU A 254 32.39 -17.10 -4.59
C LEU A 254 32.75 -17.52 -6.00
N THR A 255 32.04 -16.99 -6.99
CA THR A 255 32.36 -17.20 -8.40
C THR A 255 32.41 -15.85 -9.13
N ALA A 256 33.37 -15.70 -10.03
CA ALA A 256 33.57 -14.50 -10.81
C ALA A 256 34.09 -14.85 -12.20
N GLU A 257 33.99 -13.92 -13.15
CA GLU A 257 34.41 -14.15 -14.54
C GLU A 257 33.71 -15.37 -15.16
N ASN A 258 32.49 -15.67 -14.71
CA ASN A 258 31.71 -16.80 -15.20
C ASN A 258 31.38 -16.61 -16.69
N GLU A 259 31.59 -17.68 -17.47
CA GLU A 259 31.19 -17.73 -18.88
C GLU A 259 29.66 -17.70 -19.02
N ASP A 260 28.96 -18.51 -18.23
CA ASP A 260 27.50 -18.49 -18.16
C ASP A 260 27.00 -17.29 -17.33
N ARG A 261 26.47 -16.30 -18.04
CA ARG A 261 25.93 -15.04 -17.50
C ARG A 261 24.41 -15.00 -17.43
N SER A 262 23.74 -16.12 -17.71
CA SER A 262 22.28 -16.21 -17.72
C SER A 262 21.69 -16.07 -16.31
N TRP A 263 20.44 -15.60 -16.26
CA TRP A 263 19.65 -15.48 -15.02
C TRP A 263 18.69 -16.67 -14.81
N SER A 264 18.95 -17.80 -15.48
CA SER A 264 18.16 -19.02 -15.30
C SER A 264 18.47 -19.68 -13.96
N SER A 265 17.54 -20.52 -13.49
CA SER A 265 17.82 -21.41 -12.36
C SER A 265 19.01 -22.31 -12.66
N ASP A 266 19.18 -22.76 -13.90
CA ASP A 266 20.22 -23.73 -14.28
C ASP A 266 21.59 -23.10 -14.59
N ASN A 267 21.79 -21.83 -14.21
CA ASN A 267 23.06 -21.15 -14.36
C ASN A 267 24.21 -21.95 -13.73
N ALA A 268 25.29 -22.16 -14.49
CA ALA A 268 26.37 -23.09 -14.10
C ALA A 268 26.98 -22.78 -12.73
N ALA A 269 27.20 -21.50 -12.42
CA ALA A 269 27.72 -21.07 -11.12
C ALA A 269 26.72 -21.34 -9.97
N GLN A 270 25.41 -21.20 -10.21
CA GLN A 270 24.39 -21.55 -9.22
C GLN A 270 24.36 -23.05 -8.92
N VAL A 271 24.44 -23.87 -9.97
CA VAL A 271 24.51 -25.33 -9.85
C VAL A 271 25.79 -25.75 -9.13
N LEU A 272 26.92 -25.10 -9.42
CA LEU A 272 28.17 -25.35 -8.72
C LEU A 272 28.04 -25.11 -7.21
N GLY A 273 27.49 -23.95 -6.81
CA GLY A 273 27.26 -23.63 -5.40
C GLY A 273 26.42 -24.67 -4.68
N GLY A 274 25.33 -25.13 -5.31
CA GLY A 274 24.46 -26.19 -4.80
C GLY A 274 25.21 -27.51 -4.63
N LYS A 275 25.94 -27.96 -5.65
CA LYS A 275 26.73 -29.20 -5.61
C LYS A 275 27.83 -29.16 -4.55
N ILE A 276 28.53 -28.04 -4.38
CA ILE A 276 29.56 -27.88 -3.35
C ILE A 276 28.96 -27.96 -1.95
N ALA A 277 27.86 -27.23 -1.71
CA ALA A 277 27.16 -27.27 -0.43
C ALA A 277 26.61 -28.66 -0.12
N ARG A 278 26.06 -29.35 -1.13
CA ARG A 278 25.58 -30.73 -1.00
C ARG A 278 26.71 -31.73 -0.73
N ALA A 279 27.84 -31.63 -1.45
CA ALA A 279 29.00 -32.48 -1.20
C ALA A 279 29.55 -32.30 0.22
N ALA A 280 29.65 -31.05 0.70
CA ALA A 280 30.01 -30.78 2.09
C ALA A 280 29.01 -31.40 3.07
N TYR A 281 27.71 -31.23 2.83
CA TYR A 281 26.65 -31.81 3.67
C TYR A 281 26.76 -33.33 3.73
N ASP A 282 26.80 -34.03 2.59
CA ASP A 282 26.82 -35.50 2.53
C ASP A 282 28.10 -36.08 3.14
N TYR A 283 29.25 -35.44 2.91
CA TYR A 283 30.53 -35.85 3.47
C TYR A 283 30.51 -35.88 5.00
N PHE A 284 30.00 -34.82 5.62
CA PHE A 284 29.87 -34.76 7.07
C PHE A 284 28.67 -35.58 7.61
N ASN A 285 27.84 -36.18 6.74
CA ASN A 285 26.62 -36.92 7.11
C ASN A 285 26.42 -38.25 6.31
N PRO A 286 27.33 -39.26 6.39
CA PRO A 286 27.25 -40.46 5.56
C PRO A 286 26.14 -41.46 5.97
N ALA A 287 25.46 -42.04 4.98
CA ALA A 287 24.31 -42.95 5.11
C ALA A 287 24.56 -44.29 5.85
N LYS A 288 25.81 -44.64 6.19
CA LYS A 288 26.18 -45.89 6.90
C LYS A 288 26.24 -45.76 8.43
N ALA A 289 25.99 -44.58 9.00
CA ALA A 289 25.96 -44.39 10.45
C ALA A 289 24.63 -44.82 11.13
N PHE A 290 23.68 -45.38 10.38
CA PHE A 290 22.29 -45.62 10.82
C PHE A 290 21.96 -47.06 11.28
N SER A 291 22.94 -47.85 11.72
CA SER A 291 22.72 -49.24 12.15
C SER A 291 23.27 -49.52 13.56
N ASP A 292 22.62 -48.97 14.59
CA ASP A 292 22.56 -49.57 15.94
C ASP A 292 21.43 -48.89 16.74
N LEU A 293 20.22 -49.46 16.71
CA LEU A 293 19.04 -48.96 17.44
C LEU A 293 18.98 -49.42 18.90
N SER A 294 20.10 -49.86 19.49
CA SER A 294 20.17 -50.27 20.90
C SER A 294 20.82 -49.25 21.85
N LYS A 295 21.23 -48.07 21.34
CA LYS A 295 21.71 -46.95 22.17
C LYS A 295 20.93 -45.66 21.89
N PRO A 296 20.57 -44.88 22.92
CA PRO A 296 19.75 -43.69 22.75
C PRO A 296 20.52 -42.61 21.99
N GLN A 297 20.12 -42.35 20.75
CA GLN A 297 20.66 -41.28 19.91
C GLN A 297 20.19 -39.91 20.43
N PRO A 298 21.07 -38.90 20.54
CA PRO A 298 20.65 -37.56 20.92
C PRO A 298 19.75 -36.97 19.82
N LEU A 299 18.51 -36.64 20.17
CA LEU A 299 17.60 -35.96 19.25
C LEU A 299 17.64 -34.46 19.48
N ALA A 300 17.76 -33.69 18.41
CA ALA A 300 17.84 -32.23 18.44
C ALA A 300 17.13 -31.65 17.21
N ILE A 301 17.08 -30.31 17.10
CA ILE A 301 16.49 -29.67 15.92
C ILE A 301 17.11 -30.25 14.64
N GLY A 302 16.24 -30.72 13.73
CA GLY A 302 16.64 -31.37 12.47
C GLY A 302 16.62 -32.90 12.50
N SER A 303 16.40 -33.53 13.66
CA SER A 303 16.08 -34.95 13.73
C SER A 303 14.68 -35.21 13.15
N SER A 304 14.45 -36.32 12.46
CA SER A 304 13.12 -36.72 12.01
C SER A 304 12.87 -38.24 12.03
N GLY A 305 11.62 -38.66 11.82
CA GLY A 305 11.20 -40.06 11.74
C GLY A 305 10.53 -40.59 13.01
N HIS A 306 10.20 -41.88 13.03
CA HIS A 306 9.33 -42.49 14.04
C HIS A 306 9.83 -42.35 15.49
N LEU A 307 11.13 -42.20 15.72
CA LEU A 307 11.71 -41.96 17.05
C LEU A 307 11.42 -40.53 17.55
N VAL A 308 11.40 -39.56 16.64
CA VAL A 308 11.00 -38.17 16.93
C VAL A 308 9.50 -38.09 17.16
N GLU A 309 8.70 -38.81 16.36
CA GLU A 309 7.27 -38.91 16.65
C GLU A 309 7.05 -39.48 18.07
N ALA A 310 7.72 -40.58 18.42
CA ALA A 310 7.62 -41.19 19.75
C ALA A 310 8.10 -40.26 20.87
N LEU A 311 9.12 -39.44 20.61
CA LEU A 311 9.57 -38.39 21.53
C LEU A 311 8.51 -37.29 21.69
N GLN A 312 8.00 -36.71 20.61
CA GLN A 312 7.00 -35.64 20.63
C GLN A 312 5.75 -36.09 21.39
N ARG A 313 5.32 -37.33 21.14
CA ARG A 313 4.28 -38.05 21.87
C ARG A 313 4.56 -38.12 23.36
N THR A 314 5.78 -38.51 23.74
CA THR A 314 6.21 -38.64 25.13
C THR A 314 6.29 -37.29 25.86
N LEU A 315 6.82 -36.25 25.20
CA LEU A 315 6.94 -34.89 25.74
C LEU A 315 5.57 -34.26 26.00
N ASN A 316 4.63 -34.41 25.07
CA ASN A 316 3.25 -33.96 25.22
C ASN A 316 2.55 -34.61 26.42
N ALA A 317 2.80 -35.90 26.68
CA ALA A 317 2.17 -36.64 27.76
C ALA A 317 2.79 -36.38 29.15
N ARG A 318 4.11 -36.17 29.22
CA ARG A 318 4.86 -36.21 30.48
C ARG A 318 5.28 -34.85 31.01
N THR A 319 5.11 -33.77 30.25
CA THR A 319 5.35 -32.39 30.72
C THR A 319 4.04 -31.80 31.31
N LYS A 320 4.09 -31.14 32.48
CA LYS A 320 2.90 -30.52 33.12
C LYS A 320 3.13 -29.01 33.37
N PRO A 321 2.26 -28.11 32.83
CA PRO A 321 1.21 -28.40 31.84
C PRO A 321 1.81 -28.94 30.53
N SER A 322 0.99 -29.65 29.74
CA SER A 322 1.43 -30.23 28.47
C SER A 322 1.99 -29.16 27.53
N VAL A 323 3.02 -29.53 26.77
CA VAL A 323 3.70 -28.68 25.78
C VAL A 323 2.95 -28.56 24.44
N ASP A 324 1.94 -29.41 24.20
CA ASP A 324 0.99 -29.37 23.07
C ASP A 324 1.64 -29.12 21.69
N ILE A 325 2.74 -29.84 21.42
CA ILE A 325 3.48 -29.80 20.15
C ILE A 325 2.86 -30.77 19.13
N GLY A 326 2.88 -30.44 17.84
CA GLY A 326 2.44 -31.35 16.79
C GLY A 326 3.28 -32.63 16.76
N VAL A 327 2.66 -33.77 16.43
CA VAL A 327 3.35 -35.04 16.20
C VAL A 327 3.45 -35.25 14.70
N ASP A 328 4.46 -34.62 14.12
CA ASP A 328 4.76 -34.64 12.69
C ASP A 328 6.00 -35.52 12.39
N GLY A 329 6.69 -35.98 13.42
CA GLY A 329 7.93 -36.72 13.27
C GLY A 329 9.12 -35.84 12.93
N ASP A 330 8.97 -34.51 13.03
CA ASP A 330 10.02 -33.53 12.75
C ASP A 330 10.42 -32.79 14.04
N PHE A 331 11.68 -32.92 14.44
CA PHE A 331 12.20 -32.28 15.63
C PHE A 331 12.50 -30.82 15.25
N GLY A 332 11.46 -29.99 15.28
CA GLY A 332 11.56 -28.56 14.99
C GLY A 332 11.74 -27.69 16.25
N PRO A 333 11.77 -26.36 16.10
CA PRO A 333 11.87 -25.40 17.21
C PRO A 333 10.80 -25.52 18.29
N ASN A 334 9.64 -26.09 17.95
CA ASN A 334 8.58 -26.36 18.94
C ASN A 334 8.93 -27.60 19.78
N THR A 335 9.45 -28.65 19.17
CA THR A 335 9.93 -29.87 19.85
C THR A 335 11.13 -29.57 20.74
N GLU A 336 12.08 -28.73 20.30
CA GLU A 336 13.20 -28.29 21.13
C GLU A 336 12.75 -27.51 22.37
N ARG A 337 11.86 -26.52 22.20
CA ARG A 337 11.30 -25.76 23.33
C ARG A 337 10.55 -26.67 24.30
N ALA A 338 9.90 -27.72 23.82
CA ALA A 338 9.26 -28.73 24.64
C ALA A 338 10.27 -29.59 25.43
N VAL A 339 11.38 -29.99 24.81
CA VAL A 339 12.49 -30.70 25.48
C VAL A 339 13.12 -29.82 26.56
N GLN A 340 13.40 -28.55 26.26
CA GLN A 340 13.91 -27.55 27.21
C GLN A 340 12.96 -27.38 28.42
N ALA A 341 11.66 -27.28 28.16
CA ALA A 341 10.66 -27.20 29.22
C ALA A 341 10.66 -28.47 30.11
N PHE A 342 10.76 -29.65 29.51
CA PHE A 342 10.86 -30.93 30.23
C PHE A 342 12.15 -31.02 31.06
N GLN A 343 13.29 -30.61 30.49
CA GLN A 343 14.58 -30.61 31.18
C GLN A 343 14.59 -29.70 32.39
N ARG A 344 14.12 -28.44 32.24
CA ARG A 344 13.99 -27.50 33.36
C ARG A 344 13.09 -28.05 34.47
N ALA A 345 11.96 -28.67 34.11
CA ALA A 345 11.02 -29.25 35.07
C ALA A 345 11.61 -30.44 35.84
N ASN A 346 12.56 -31.17 35.25
CA ASN A 346 13.22 -32.33 35.86
C ASN A 346 14.64 -32.03 36.37
N GLN A 347 15.01 -30.74 36.50
CA GLN A 347 16.33 -30.30 36.97
C GLN A 347 17.50 -30.84 36.12
N LEU A 348 17.26 -31.06 34.83
CA LEU A 348 18.26 -31.45 33.85
C LEU A 348 18.85 -30.21 33.16
N PRO A 349 20.03 -30.33 32.53
CA PRO A 349 20.59 -29.27 31.70
C PRO A 349 19.62 -28.86 30.59
N ASP A 350 19.31 -27.57 30.51
CA ASP A 350 18.34 -26.97 29.57
C ASP A 350 18.94 -26.83 28.16
N SER A 351 19.31 -27.96 27.56
CA SER A 351 20.03 -28.04 26.29
C SER A 351 19.11 -28.00 25.08
N GLY A 352 17.84 -28.40 25.23
CA GLY A 352 16.90 -28.62 24.13
C GLY A 352 17.19 -29.85 23.27
N GLN A 353 18.25 -30.58 23.60
CA GLN A 353 18.62 -31.84 22.99
C GLN A 353 18.24 -32.99 23.92
N VAL A 354 17.71 -34.07 23.37
CA VAL A 354 17.37 -35.26 24.13
C VAL A 354 18.61 -36.12 24.31
N ASP A 355 19.47 -35.73 25.26
CA ASP A 355 20.66 -36.47 25.63
C ASP A 355 20.34 -37.74 26.44
N ALA A 356 21.37 -38.54 26.77
CA ALA A 356 21.19 -39.80 27.50
C ALA A 356 20.46 -39.64 28.85
N LYS A 357 20.70 -38.54 29.57
CA LYS A 357 20.03 -38.24 30.84
C LYS A 357 18.57 -37.83 30.62
N THR A 358 18.31 -37.11 29.53
CA THR A 358 16.96 -36.71 29.13
C THR A 358 16.17 -37.94 28.69
N TRP A 359 16.78 -38.89 27.98
CA TRP A 359 16.13 -40.17 27.63
C TRP A 359 15.81 -41.03 28.87
N GLU A 360 16.76 -41.13 29.79
CA GLU A 360 16.57 -41.83 31.05
C GLU A 360 15.43 -41.21 31.88
N ALA A 361 15.40 -39.88 31.98
CA ALA A 361 14.33 -39.14 32.66
C ALA A 361 12.99 -39.19 31.93
N LEU A 362 13.00 -39.25 30.59
CA LEU A 362 11.79 -39.43 29.79
C LEU A 362 11.18 -40.80 30.06
N GLY A 363 11.96 -41.86 30.25
CA GLY A 363 11.48 -43.24 30.45
C GLY A 363 10.96 -43.88 29.15
N PRO A 364 10.25 -45.03 29.21
CA PRO A 364 9.80 -45.76 28.01
C PRO A 364 8.98 -44.91 27.05
N LEU A 365 9.34 -44.87 25.77
CA LEU A 365 8.72 -43.98 24.78
C LEU A 365 7.30 -44.40 24.41
N LEU A 366 6.42 -43.40 24.26
CA LEU A 366 5.09 -43.57 23.70
C LEU A 366 5.19 -43.67 22.18
N THR A 367 5.21 -44.88 21.65
CA THR A 367 5.25 -45.14 20.19
C THR A 367 3.88 -45.03 19.50
N LYS A 368 2.81 -44.93 20.28
CA LYS A 368 1.45 -44.60 19.84
C LYS A 368 1.14 -43.17 20.27
N ASP A 369 0.37 -42.42 19.47
CA ASP A 369 -0.03 -41.05 19.82
C ASP A 369 -0.48 -41.03 21.28
N PRO A 370 0.02 -40.08 22.11
CA PRO A 370 -0.56 -39.91 23.42
C PRO A 370 -2.03 -39.65 23.15
N ASN A 371 -2.92 -40.13 24.01
CA ASN A 371 -4.32 -39.83 23.86
C ASN A 371 -4.45 -38.29 23.80
N GLN A 372 -4.56 -37.75 22.58
CA GLN A 372 -4.97 -36.39 22.34
C GLN A 372 -6.24 -36.26 23.20
N PRO A 373 -6.35 -35.20 24.03
CA PRO A 373 -7.40 -35.13 25.01
C PRO A 373 -8.72 -35.46 24.33
N ALA A 374 -9.56 -36.25 25.00
CA ALA A 374 -10.86 -36.61 24.44
C ALA A 374 -11.51 -35.33 23.85
N PRO A 375 -12.15 -35.39 22.67
CA PRO A 375 -12.76 -34.22 22.04
C PRO A 375 -13.55 -33.34 23.02
N SER A 376 -14.23 -33.96 23.99
CA SER A 376 -14.94 -33.28 25.07
C SER A 376 -14.08 -32.31 25.91
N VAL A 377 -12.79 -32.62 26.13
CA VAL A 377 -11.84 -31.77 26.86
C VAL A 377 -11.43 -30.56 26.02
N ILE A 378 -11.06 -30.75 24.76
CA ILE A 378 -10.66 -29.66 23.87
C ILE A 378 -11.85 -28.74 23.62
N ASN A 379 -13.00 -29.31 23.28
CA ASN A 379 -14.20 -28.57 22.89
C ASN A 379 -14.84 -27.82 24.06
N ALA A 380 -14.49 -28.16 25.31
CA ALA A 380 -14.91 -27.44 26.51
C ALA A 380 -13.99 -26.27 26.91
N ARG A 381 -12.80 -26.12 26.32
CA ARG A 381 -11.84 -25.07 26.69
C ARG A 381 -12.33 -23.69 26.29
N LYS A 382 -12.23 -22.74 27.22
CA LYS A 382 -12.48 -21.31 26.97
C LYS A 382 -11.14 -20.58 26.88
N ILE A 383 -10.82 -20.04 25.71
CA ILE A 383 -9.59 -19.28 25.47
C ILE A 383 -9.86 -17.79 25.72
N ALA A 384 -9.08 -17.18 26.63
CA ALA A 384 -9.18 -15.74 26.91
C ALA A 384 -8.77 -14.91 25.68
N LYS A 385 -9.56 -13.89 25.36
CA LYS A 385 -9.28 -12.94 24.28
C LYS A 385 -8.49 -11.74 24.80
N ARG A 386 -7.59 -11.20 23.98
CA ARG A 386 -6.97 -9.89 24.19
C ARG A 386 -8.03 -8.78 24.10
N PRO A 387 -7.84 -7.65 24.79
CA PRO A 387 -8.74 -6.50 24.69
C PRO A 387 -8.95 -6.02 23.26
N ALA A 388 -10.10 -5.42 23.00
CA ALA A 388 -10.45 -4.93 21.67
C ALA A 388 -9.53 -3.77 21.23
N ASP A 389 -9.25 -3.69 19.93
CA ASP A 389 -8.30 -2.70 19.38
C ASP A 389 -8.74 -1.24 19.59
N PRO A 390 -7.81 -0.29 19.75
CA PRO A 390 -8.13 1.14 19.80
C PRO A 390 -8.58 1.64 18.42
N LEU A 391 -9.53 2.57 18.38
CA LEU A 391 -10.09 3.10 17.12
C LEU A 391 -9.27 4.25 16.50
N THR A 392 -8.13 4.62 17.07
CA THR A 392 -7.25 5.70 16.57
C THR A 392 -6.35 5.22 15.43
N GLY A 393 -5.98 6.09 14.48
CA GLY A 393 -5.00 5.80 13.41
C GLY A 393 -5.55 5.77 11.98
N THR A 394 -4.73 6.17 11.01
CA THR A 394 -5.08 6.23 9.58
C THR A 394 -5.04 4.82 8.97
N PRO A 395 -5.98 4.42 8.08
CA PRO A 395 -5.95 3.13 7.42
C PRO A 395 -4.82 3.11 6.40
N PHE A 396 -3.67 2.58 6.80
CA PHE A 396 -2.65 2.13 5.86
C PHE A 396 -2.82 0.63 5.65
N VAL A 397 -2.84 0.20 4.38
CA VAL A 397 -2.96 -1.21 4.00
C VAL A 397 -1.96 -1.55 2.90
N THR A 398 -1.43 -2.77 2.89
CA THR A 398 -0.52 -3.28 1.86
C THR A 398 -1.21 -4.20 0.86
N CYS A 399 -2.42 -4.66 1.15
CA CYS A 399 -3.21 -5.51 0.27
C CYS A 399 -3.55 -4.83 -1.06
N LYS A 400 -3.44 -5.59 -2.15
CA LYS A 400 -3.66 -5.12 -3.52
C LYS A 400 -5.13 -4.81 -3.83
N ALA A 401 -6.07 -5.42 -3.12
CA ALA A 401 -7.50 -5.11 -3.22
C ALA A 401 -8.24 -5.47 -1.93
N TRP A 402 -9.30 -4.71 -1.61
CA TRP A 402 -10.11 -4.96 -0.41
C TRP A 402 -11.56 -4.48 -0.55
N ALA A 403 -12.43 -5.03 0.28
CA ALA A 403 -13.83 -4.61 0.43
C ALA A 403 -14.27 -4.66 1.89
N ILE A 404 -15.10 -3.71 2.29
CA ILE A 404 -15.75 -3.64 3.61
C ILE A 404 -17.26 -3.62 3.38
N GLY A 405 -17.96 -4.59 3.95
CA GLY A 405 -19.41 -4.65 3.94
C GLY A 405 -20.02 -4.59 5.34
N ASP A 406 -21.27 -4.17 5.39
CA ASP A 406 -22.10 -4.32 6.57
C ASP A 406 -22.26 -5.81 6.91
N GLY A 407 -21.95 -6.19 8.16
CA GLY A 407 -21.85 -7.58 8.57
C GLY A 407 -23.18 -8.33 8.66
N GLN A 408 -24.33 -7.64 8.58
CA GLN A 408 -25.66 -8.30 8.59
C GLN A 408 -26.22 -8.42 7.17
N THR A 409 -26.15 -7.32 6.43
CA THR A 409 -26.78 -7.19 5.10
C THR A 409 -25.86 -7.61 3.97
N GLY A 410 -24.54 -7.53 4.15
CA GLY A 410 -23.53 -7.69 3.10
C GLY A 410 -23.42 -6.48 2.18
N LYS A 411 -24.13 -5.37 2.47
CA LYS A 411 -24.07 -4.15 1.68
C LYS A 411 -22.63 -3.64 1.67
N LEU A 412 -22.05 -3.48 0.48
CA LEU A 412 -20.74 -2.85 0.32
C LEU A 412 -20.80 -1.41 0.87
N LEU A 413 -19.90 -1.11 1.81
CA LEU A 413 -19.76 0.22 2.39
C LEU A 413 -18.58 0.96 1.77
N TRP A 414 -17.43 0.28 1.64
CA TRP A 414 -16.20 0.82 1.08
C TRP A 414 -15.39 -0.26 0.38
N GLY A 415 -14.55 0.11 -0.58
CA GLY A 415 -13.69 -0.82 -1.30
C GLY A 415 -12.55 -0.12 -2.01
N PHE A 416 -11.51 -0.89 -2.34
CA PHE A 416 -10.42 -0.49 -3.23
C PHE A 416 -10.14 -1.65 -4.18
N HIS A 417 -10.29 -1.40 -5.48
CA HIS A 417 -10.22 -2.41 -6.52
C HIS A 417 -11.14 -3.61 -6.22
N GLU A 418 -12.31 -3.34 -5.63
CA GLU A 418 -13.19 -4.36 -5.08
C GLU A 418 -13.83 -5.25 -6.15
N ASN A 419 -13.75 -4.86 -7.42
CA ASN A 419 -14.22 -5.62 -8.59
C ASN A 419 -13.07 -6.23 -9.41
N GLU A 420 -11.82 -6.08 -8.98
CA GLU A 420 -10.66 -6.62 -9.69
C GLU A 420 -10.52 -8.13 -9.40
N ALA A 421 -10.40 -8.94 -10.45
CA ALA A 421 -10.21 -10.39 -10.32
C ALA A 421 -8.76 -10.72 -9.90
N ARG A 422 -8.61 -11.51 -8.82
CA ARG A 422 -7.33 -11.89 -8.21
C ARG A 422 -7.35 -13.34 -7.75
N ASP A 423 -6.18 -13.93 -7.57
CA ASP A 423 -6.05 -15.25 -6.92
C ASP A 423 -6.55 -15.17 -5.48
N MET A 424 -7.29 -16.18 -5.04
CA MET A 424 -7.99 -16.15 -3.75
C MET A 424 -7.37 -17.04 -2.68
N ALA A 425 -6.48 -17.96 -3.07
CA ALA A 425 -5.91 -18.97 -2.20
C ALA A 425 -6.99 -19.71 -1.39
N SER A 426 -6.73 -20.14 -0.15
CA SER A 426 -7.69 -20.93 0.63
C SER A 426 -8.98 -20.19 1.06
N THR A 427 -9.22 -18.93 0.68
CA THR A 427 -10.56 -18.34 0.83
C THR A 427 -11.60 -19.05 -0.05
N THR A 428 -11.16 -19.82 -1.05
CA THR A 428 -11.97 -20.79 -1.81
C THR A 428 -12.81 -21.70 -0.92
N LYS A 429 -12.26 -22.13 0.22
CA LYS A 429 -12.94 -23.06 1.13
C LYS A 429 -14.22 -22.49 1.76
N ILE A 430 -14.45 -21.18 1.67
CA ILE A 430 -15.74 -20.58 2.01
C ILE A 430 -16.83 -21.14 1.08
N MET A 431 -16.57 -21.27 -0.22
CA MET A 431 -17.53 -21.84 -1.18
C MET A 431 -17.73 -23.34 -0.93
N THR A 432 -16.64 -24.09 -0.73
CA THR A 432 -16.70 -25.53 -0.40
C THR A 432 -17.55 -25.77 0.84
N ALA A 433 -17.29 -25.04 1.92
CA ALA A 433 -18.06 -25.13 3.14
C ALA A 433 -19.51 -24.71 2.90
N PHE A 434 -19.75 -23.59 2.21
CA PHE A 434 -21.09 -23.05 1.93
C PHE A 434 -22.00 -24.07 1.22
N LEU A 435 -21.47 -24.83 0.25
CA LEU A 435 -22.23 -25.89 -0.41
C LEU A 435 -22.63 -27.00 0.56
N VAL A 436 -21.67 -27.53 1.33
CA VAL A 436 -21.89 -28.62 2.27
C VAL A 436 -22.82 -28.19 3.42
N THR A 437 -22.63 -27.00 3.98
CA THR A 437 -23.50 -26.47 5.03
C THR A 437 -24.90 -26.18 4.52
N THR A 438 -25.06 -25.79 3.24
CA THR A 438 -26.39 -25.65 2.61
C THR A 438 -27.11 -26.99 2.49
N LEU A 439 -26.39 -28.09 2.20
CA LEU A 439 -26.98 -29.44 2.23
C LEU A 439 -27.39 -29.80 3.67
N ALA A 440 -26.51 -29.55 4.64
CA ALA A 440 -26.77 -29.84 6.05
C ALA A 440 -27.92 -29.02 6.67
N GLU A 441 -28.19 -27.81 6.18
CA GLU A 441 -29.35 -27.02 6.60
C GLU A 441 -30.67 -27.59 6.09
N LYS A 442 -30.65 -28.31 4.96
CA LYS A 442 -31.82 -29.00 4.41
C LYS A 442 -32.04 -30.36 5.06
N ASP A 443 -30.96 -31.07 5.34
CA ASP A 443 -30.97 -32.36 6.00
C ASP A 443 -29.79 -32.46 6.99
N THR A 444 -30.10 -32.40 8.28
CA THR A 444 -29.07 -32.45 9.32
C THR A 444 -28.35 -33.81 9.38
N ALA A 445 -28.92 -34.88 8.82
CA ALA A 445 -28.28 -36.19 8.75
C ALA A 445 -26.98 -36.15 7.93
N VAL A 446 -26.85 -35.17 7.02
CA VAL A 446 -25.62 -34.92 6.25
C VAL A 446 -24.40 -34.76 7.16
N LEU A 447 -24.55 -34.18 8.35
CA LEU A 447 -23.43 -33.98 9.27
C LEU A 447 -22.92 -35.29 9.90
N GLU A 448 -23.76 -36.31 9.95
CA GLU A 448 -23.44 -37.63 10.50
C GLU A 448 -22.89 -38.60 9.42
N GLU A 449 -22.97 -38.22 8.14
CA GLU A 449 -22.40 -39.01 7.05
C GLU A 449 -20.89 -39.19 7.25
N ILE A 450 -20.39 -40.40 6.98
CA ILE A 450 -18.99 -40.75 7.17
C ILE A 450 -18.24 -40.59 5.85
N VAL A 451 -17.24 -39.73 5.86
CA VAL A 451 -16.28 -39.55 4.77
C VAL A 451 -15.10 -40.48 5.00
N THR A 452 -14.77 -41.32 4.01
CA THR A 452 -13.56 -42.14 4.01
C THR A 452 -12.51 -41.44 3.14
N PHE A 453 -11.33 -41.16 3.70
CA PHE A 453 -10.30 -40.42 2.98
C PHE A 453 -9.68 -41.26 1.86
N SER A 454 -9.71 -40.71 0.64
CA SER A 454 -9.07 -41.30 -0.54
C SER A 454 -7.56 -41.02 -0.53
N GLN A 455 -6.82 -41.74 -1.37
CA GLN A 455 -5.41 -41.44 -1.62
C GLN A 455 -5.24 -40.03 -2.19
N ARG A 456 -6.16 -39.58 -3.05
CA ARG A 456 -6.14 -38.23 -3.64
C ARG A 456 -6.26 -37.15 -2.58
N ALA A 457 -7.15 -37.34 -1.60
CA ALA A 457 -7.30 -36.41 -0.49
C ALA A 457 -6.00 -36.32 0.35
N ASP A 458 -5.44 -37.47 0.73
CA ASP A 458 -4.21 -37.54 1.55
C ASP A 458 -2.98 -36.96 0.83
N ASP A 459 -2.84 -37.24 -0.48
CA ASP A 459 -1.72 -36.75 -1.31
C ASP A 459 -1.82 -35.25 -1.65
N THR A 460 -2.93 -34.58 -1.29
CA THR A 460 -3.12 -33.18 -1.65
C THR A 460 -2.17 -32.27 -0.88
N ILE A 461 -1.21 -31.70 -1.60
CA ILE A 461 -0.18 -30.80 -1.05
C ILE A 461 -0.78 -29.55 -0.36
N GLY A 462 -0.07 -29.02 0.64
CA GLY A 462 -0.40 -27.77 1.31
C GLY A 462 -0.85 -27.98 2.76
N SER A 463 -1.73 -27.11 3.26
CA SER A 463 -2.31 -27.26 4.61
C SER A 463 -3.18 -28.51 4.68
N THR A 464 -3.15 -29.24 5.80
CA THR A 464 -3.83 -30.53 5.98
C THR A 464 -4.67 -30.55 7.27
N ALA A 465 -5.77 -31.30 7.26
CA ALA A 465 -6.53 -31.71 8.44
C ALA A 465 -5.86 -32.90 9.15
N GLY A 466 -4.87 -33.54 8.53
CA GLY A 466 -4.09 -34.64 9.11
C GLY A 466 -4.88 -35.93 9.23
N VAL A 467 -5.93 -36.11 8.41
CA VAL A 467 -6.68 -37.36 8.26
C VAL A 467 -6.05 -38.13 7.11
N ARG A 468 -5.80 -39.42 7.31
CA ARG A 468 -5.00 -40.25 6.42
C ARG A 468 -5.87 -41.12 5.53
N VAL A 469 -5.30 -41.62 4.44
CA VAL A 469 -5.97 -42.57 3.55
C VAL A 469 -6.60 -43.74 4.32
N GLY A 470 -7.86 -44.03 3.99
CA GLY A 470 -8.66 -45.08 4.63
C GLY A 470 -9.23 -44.72 6.01
N GLU A 471 -8.86 -43.59 6.62
CA GLU A 471 -9.49 -43.12 7.84
C GLU A 471 -10.88 -42.51 7.56
N LYS A 472 -11.73 -42.61 8.57
CA LYS A 472 -13.14 -42.23 8.54
C LYS A 472 -13.42 -41.12 9.54
N VAL A 473 -14.18 -40.12 9.10
CA VAL A 473 -14.59 -38.97 9.91
C VAL A 473 -15.97 -38.49 9.45
N SER A 474 -16.81 -38.00 10.37
CA SER A 474 -18.11 -37.45 9.97
C SER A 474 -17.95 -36.11 9.25
N VAL A 475 -18.89 -35.78 8.37
CA VAL A 475 -18.90 -34.49 7.65
C VAL A 475 -18.91 -33.31 8.62
N GLY A 476 -19.70 -33.40 9.70
CA GLY A 476 -19.80 -32.33 10.69
C GLY A 476 -18.46 -32.02 11.37
N GLU A 477 -17.68 -33.05 11.68
CA GLU A 477 -16.33 -32.89 12.21
C GLU A 477 -15.38 -32.40 11.12
N LEU A 478 -15.43 -32.98 9.92
CA LEU A 478 -14.54 -32.65 8.82
C LEU A 478 -14.65 -31.18 8.36
N LEU A 479 -15.81 -30.54 8.53
CA LEU A 479 -15.95 -29.09 8.30
C LEU A 479 -15.05 -28.24 9.22
N TYR A 480 -14.73 -28.70 10.44
CA TYR A 480 -13.71 -28.06 11.28
C TYR A 480 -12.31 -28.29 10.69
N GLY A 481 -12.00 -29.49 10.22
CA GLY A 481 -10.74 -29.80 9.50
C GLY A 481 -10.56 -28.97 8.23
N LEU A 482 -11.65 -28.65 7.54
CA LEU A 482 -11.66 -27.76 6.37
C LEU A 482 -11.33 -26.30 6.76
N LEU A 483 -11.99 -25.76 7.78
CA LEU A 483 -12.01 -24.32 8.04
C LEU A 483 -10.97 -23.83 9.04
N LEU A 484 -10.62 -24.64 10.06
CA LEU A 484 -9.68 -24.23 11.11
C LEU A 484 -8.22 -24.30 10.63
N PRO A 485 -7.65 -25.51 10.37
CA PRO A 485 -6.27 -25.65 9.91
C PRO A 485 -6.14 -25.39 8.40
N SER A 486 -7.27 -25.14 7.71
CA SER A 486 -7.33 -24.92 6.27
C SER A 486 -7.03 -26.17 5.42
N GLY A 487 -7.45 -27.36 5.87
CA GLY A 487 -7.12 -28.65 5.25
C GLY A 487 -7.52 -28.76 3.78
N ASN A 488 -6.53 -28.93 2.90
CA ASN A 488 -6.71 -29.18 1.48
C ASN A 488 -7.24 -30.60 1.24
N ASP A 489 -6.68 -31.57 1.95
CA ASP A 489 -7.17 -32.94 2.08
C ASP A 489 -8.68 -32.99 2.41
N ALA A 490 -9.12 -32.24 3.42
CA ALA A 490 -10.53 -32.14 3.79
C ALA A 490 -11.40 -31.56 2.67
N SER A 491 -10.90 -30.57 1.91
CA SER A 491 -11.65 -30.01 0.79
C SER A 491 -11.79 -30.97 -0.39
N VAL A 492 -10.78 -31.81 -0.64
CA VAL A 492 -10.84 -32.84 -1.69
C VAL A 492 -11.77 -33.97 -1.26
N ALA A 493 -11.65 -34.46 -0.03
CA ALA A 493 -12.53 -35.51 0.48
C ALA A 493 -14.01 -35.10 0.48
N LEU A 494 -14.33 -33.85 0.86
CA LEU A 494 -15.69 -33.33 0.78
C LEU A 494 -16.17 -33.17 -0.67
N ALA A 495 -15.29 -32.79 -1.60
CA ALA A 495 -15.65 -32.68 -3.00
C ALA A 495 -15.98 -34.06 -3.62
N GLU A 496 -15.16 -35.07 -3.34
CA GLU A 496 -15.39 -36.45 -3.78
C GLU A 496 -16.69 -37.02 -3.17
N HIS A 497 -16.96 -36.73 -1.89
CA HIS A 497 -18.14 -37.25 -1.19
C HIS A 497 -19.47 -36.61 -1.65
N PHE A 498 -19.47 -35.32 -2.00
CA PHE A 498 -20.70 -34.58 -2.33
C PHE A 498 -20.89 -34.28 -3.82
N GLY A 499 -19.89 -34.56 -4.67
CA GLY A 499 -19.92 -34.28 -6.09
C GLY A 499 -21.18 -34.78 -6.80
N GLU A 500 -21.48 -36.06 -6.63
CA GLU A 500 -22.66 -36.72 -7.21
C GLU A 500 -23.96 -36.01 -6.81
N ARG A 501 -24.12 -35.66 -5.53
CA ARG A 501 -25.34 -35.04 -5.00
C ARG A 501 -25.54 -33.61 -5.49
N LEU A 502 -24.46 -32.95 -5.89
CA LEU A 502 -24.44 -31.57 -6.36
C LEU A 502 -24.41 -31.46 -7.89
N ALA A 503 -24.28 -32.58 -8.62
CA ALA A 503 -24.32 -32.61 -10.07
C ALA A 503 -25.66 -32.11 -10.61
N ALA A 504 -25.60 -31.20 -11.59
CA ALA A 504 -26.78 -30.65 -12.24
C ALA A 504 -27.29 -31.59 -13.36
N GLY A 505 -28.57 -31.95 -13.34
CA GLY A 505 -29.26 -32.50 -14.52
C GLY A 505 -29.42 -34.02 -14.61
N GLY A 506 -29.13 -34.80 -13.56
CA GLY A 506 -29.48 -36.23 -13.50
C GLY A 506 -28.59 -37.18 -14.30
N ASN A 507 -27.51 -36.72 -14.93
CA ASN A 507 -26.46 -37.57 -15.50
C ASN A 507 -25.38 -37.84 -14.45
N ALA A 508 -25.70 -38.61 -13.40
CA ALA A 508 -24.72 -39.07 -12.42
C ALA A 508 -23.69 -40.06 -13.02
N ASP A 509 -23.97 -40.61 -14.21
CA ASP A 509 -23.21 -41.71 -14.82
C ASP A 509 -22.00 -41.29 -15.67
N GLU A 510 -21.74 -40.00 -15.91
CA GLU A 510 -20.61 -39.53 -16.72
C GLU A 510 -19.82 -38.38 -16.05
N GLY A 511 -18.79 -38.70 -15.25
CA GLY A 511 -17.81 -37.73 -14.75
C GLY A 511 -17.17 -38.09 -13.39
N ASP A 512 -16.03 -37.50 -13.05
CA ASP A 512 -15.40 -37.59 -11.72
C ASP A 512 -16.21 -36.73 -10.72
N PHE A 513 -16.63 -37.29 -9.58
CA PHE A 513 -17.39 -36.57 -8.55
C PHE A 513 -16.64 -35.33 -8.05
N TYR A 514 -15.31 -35.38 -8.00
CA TYR A 514 -14.50 -34.22 -7.68
C TYR A 514 -14.75 -33.04 -8.65
N ASP A 515 -14.86 -33.31 -9.95
CA ASP A 515 -15.11 -32.30 -10.98
C ASP A 515 -16.56 -31.79 -10.93
N GLN A 516 -17.52 -32.68 -10.68
CA GLN A 516 -18.94 -32.30 -10.50
C GLN A 516 -19.12 -31.33 -9.32
N PHE A 517 -18.34 -31.49 -8.25
CA PHE A 517 -18.34 -30.53 -7.14
C PHE A 517 -17.83 -29.15 -7.58
N ILE A 518 -16.79 -29.10 -8.40
CA ILE A 518 -16.24 -27.84 -8.95
C ILE A 518 -17.28 -27.16 -9.86
N ASP A 519 -18.03 -27.92 -10.66
CA ASP A 519 -19.13 -27.39 -11.46
C ASP A 519 -20.21 -26.76 -10.57
N ALA A 520 -20.57 -27.41 -9.46
CA ALA A 520 -21.51 -26.88 -8.50
C ALA A 520 -21.01 -25.59 -7.82
N MET A 521 -19.70 -25.44 -7.58
CA MET A 521 -19.10 -24.20 -7.10
C MET A 521 -19.30 -23.06 -8.10
N ASN A 522 -19.04 -23.29 -9.38
CA ASN A 522 -19.19 -22.28 -10.44
C ASN A 522 -20.66 -21.92 -10.71
N GLN A 523 -21.57 -22.91 -10.74
CA GLN A 523 -23.00 -22.66 -10.86
C GLN A 523 -23.53 -21.84 -9.68
N THR A 524 -22.99 -22.08 -8.48
CA THR A 524 -23.34 -21.30 -7.29
C THR A 524 -22.81 -19.88 -7.40
N ALA A 525 -21.56 -19.69 -7.85
CA ALA A 525 -21.01 -18.36 -8.12
C ALA A 525 -21.91 -17.56 -9.08
N GLN A 526 -22.35 -18.18 -10.18
CA GLN A 526 -23.26 -17.57 -11.15
C GLN A 526 -24.62 -17.20 -10.52
N ARG A 527 -25.25 -18.10 -9.75
CA ARG A 527 -26.52 -17.83 -9.06
C ARG A 527 -26.42 -16.69 -8.05
N LEU A 528 -25.24 -16.50 -7.45
CA LEU A 528 -24.97 -15.44 -6.50
C LEU A 528 -24.53 -14.12 -7.16
N GLY A 529 -24.41 -14.07 -8.48
CA GLY A 529 -23.94 -12.89 -9.22
C GLY A 529 -22.47 -12.57 -8.98
N MET A 530 -21.65 -13.60 -8.71
CA MET A 530 -20.21 -13.47 -8.47
C MET A 530 -19.44 -13.43 -9.79
N ASP A 531 -19.63 -12.35 -10.56
CA ASP A 531 -19.19 -12.24 -11.97
C ASP A 531 -17.66 -12.26 -12.17
N LYS A 532 -16.87 -12.09 -11.11
CA LYS A 532 -15.40 -12.17 -11.16
C LYS A 532 -14.86 -13.41 -10.47
N SER A 533 -15.73 -14.33 -10.06
CA SER A 533 -15.34 -15.59 -9.41
C SER A 533 -15.46 -16.78 -10.34
N SER A 534 -14.39 -17.56 -10.40
CA SER A 534 -14.36 -18.86 -11.07
C SER A 534 -13.44 -19.82 -10.31
N PHE A 535 -13.86 -21.08 -10.23
CA PHE A 535 -13.22 -22.12 -9.41
C PHE A 535 -12.74 -23.27 -10.31
N GLU A 536 -11.46 -23.62 -10.18
CA GLU A 536 -10.85 -24.80 -10.84
C GLU A 536 -10.49 -25.92 -9.85
N ASN A 537 -10.74 -25.71 -8.54
CA ASN A 537 -10.49 -26.69 -7.47
C ASN A 537 -11.23 -26.25 -6.19
N PRO A 538 -11.43 -27.13 -5.19
CA PRO A 538 -12.06 -26.78 -3.91
C PRO A 538 -11.05 -26.31 -2.84
N ASN A 539 -9.75 -26.48 -3.07
CA ASN A 539 -8.71 -26.28 -2.05
C ASN A 539 -8.08 -24.87 -2.06
N GLY A 540 -8.12 -24.17 -3.20
CA GLY A 540 -7.54 -22.84 -3.39
C GLY A 540 -6.08 -22.84 -3.85
N LEU A 541 -5.55 -23.94 -4.36
CA LEU A 541 -4.27 -23.95 -5.07
C LEU A 541 -4.38 -23.11 -6.34
N THR A 542 -3.33 -22.35 -6.65
CA THR A 542 -3.32 -21.39 -7.76
C THR A 542 -3.50 -22.09 -9.10
N SER A 543 -4.40 -21.56 -9.93
CA SER A 543 -4.63 -21.97 -11.31
C SER A 543 -5.10 -20.76 -12.14
N PRO A 544 -4.85 -20.70 -13.46
CA PRO A 544 -5.05 -19.48 -14.26
C PRO A 544 -6.46 -18.88 -14.21
N LYS A 545 -7.52 -19.70 -14.15
CA LYS A 545 -8.91 -19.24 -14.06
C LYS A 545 -9.45 -19.31 -12.62
N HIS A 546 -8.66 -19.72 -11.64
CA HIS A 546 -9.09 -19.78 -10.24
C HIS A 546 -9.00 -18.38 -9.59
N LYS A 547 -9.99 -17.52 -9.85
CA LYS A 547 -9.98 -16.09 -9.50
C LYS A 547 -11.24 -15.67 -8.77
N THR A 548 -11.17 -14.56 -8.04
CA THR A 548 -12.30 -13.90 -7.38
C THR A 548 -12.07 -12.40 -7.28
N SER A 549 -13.10 -11.62 -6.98
CA SER A 549 -12.94 -10.24 -6.50
C SER A 549 -13.22 -10.11 -4.99
N PRO A 550 -12.76 -9.02 -4.32
CA PRO A 550 -13.16 -8.74 -2.96
C PRO A 550 -14.68 -8.60 -2.78
N ARG A 551 -15.39 -8.03 -3.75
CA ARG A 551 -16.85 -7.87 -3.73
C ARG A 551 -17.56 -9.22 -3.80
N ASP A 552 -17.11 -10.13 -4.66
CA ASP A 552 -17.73 -11.46 -4.76
C ASP A 552 -17.50 -12.29 -3.50
N LEU A 553 -16.29 -12.25 -2.94
CA LEU A 553 -16.01 -12.88 -1.64
C LEU A 553 -16.83 -12.27 -0.51
N LEU A 554 -17.09 -10.96 -0.54
CA LEU A 554 -17.95 -10.30 0.44
C LEU A 554 -19.39 -10.84 0.35
N THR A 555 -19.93 -11.00 -0.87
CA THR A 555 -21.25 -11.61 -1.12
C THR A 555 -21.32 -13.04 -0.56
N LEU A 556 -20.38 -13.90 -0.97
CA LEU A 556 -20.32 -15.29 -0.52
C LEU A 556 -20.18 -15.39 1.01
N SER A 557 -19.28 -14.60 1.58
CA SER A 557 -18.99 -14.64 3.02
C SER A 557 -20.16 -14.12 3.84
N THR A 558 -20.92 -13.16 3.33
CA THR A 558 -22.15 -12.69 3.99
C THR A 558 -23.17 -13.82 4.09
N LEU A 559 -23.39 -14.54 3.00
CA LEU A 559 -24.34 -15.66 2.96
C LEU A 559 -23.88 -16.83 3.82
N ALA A 560 -22.61 -17.21 3.74
CA ALA A 560 -22.03 -18.24 4.61
C ALA A 560 -22.15 -17.85 6.09
N MET A 561 -21.88 -16.60 6.45
CA MET A 561 -21.99 -16.12 7.84
C MET A 561 -23.43 -16.07 8.36
N ARG A 562 -24.47 -16.16 7.51
CA ARG A 562 -25.86 -16.32 7.94
C ARG A 562 -26.17 -17.73 8.41
N GLN A 563 -25.43 -18.73 7.95
CA GLN A 563 -25.59 -20.12 8.35
C GLN A 563 -25.03 -20.33 9.76
N PRO A 564 -25.85 -20.71 10.75
CA PRO A 564 -25.42 -20.83 12.14
C PRO A 564 -24.23 -21.79 12.33
N LEU A 565 -24.23 -22.89 11.57
CA LEU A 565 -23.16 -23.88 11.60
C LEU A 565 -21.83 -23.30 11.10
N PHE A 566 -21.84 -22.63 9.94
CA PHE A 566 -20.63 -22.01 9.39
C PHE A 566 -20.06 -20.96 10.37
N ARG A 567 -20.93 -20.08 10.90
CA ARG A 567 -20.55 -19.06 11.90
C ARG A 567 -19.94 -19.69 13.15
N LYS A 568 -20.50 -20.79 13.64
CA LYS A 568 -19.97 -21.54 14.79
C LYS A 568 -18.56 -22.05 14.50
N ILE A 569 -18.36 -22.69 13.34
CA ILE A 569 -17.08 -23.29 12.98
C ILE A 569 -15.99 -22.23 12.80
N VAL A 570 -16.22 -21.18 11.99
CA VAL A 570 -15.19 -20.15 11.75
C VAL A 570 -14.88 -19.30 12.98
N GLY A 571 -15.80 -19.23 13.94
CA GLY A 571 -15.62 -18.59 15.24
C GLY A 571 -14.90 -19.46 16.28
N THR A 572 -14.64 -20.73 15.98
CA THR A 572 -13.99 -21.69 16.88
C THR A 572 -12.48 -21.56 16.80
N VAL A 573 -11.81 -21.46 17.96
CA VAL A 573 -10.35 -21.29 18.04
C VAL A 573 -9.61 -22.62 17.92
N GLU A 574 -10.14 -23.65 18.58
CA GLU A 574 -9.64 -25.03 18.51
C GLU A 574 -10.80 -26.02 18.62
N HIS A 575 -10.66 -27.17 17.96
CA HIS A 575 -11.66 -28.23 17.95
C HIS A 575 -10.98 -29.60 17.95
N GLY A 576 -11.43 -30.50 18.83
CA GLY A 576 -11.01 -31.88 18.90
C GLY A 576 -12.00 -32.81 18.20
N CYS A 577 -11.49 -33.82 17.48
CA CYS A 577 -12.24 -34.82 16.74
C CYS A 577 -11.65 -36.22 17.01
N THR A 578 -12.43 -37.28 16.80
CA THR A 578 -11.93 -38.67 16.73
C THR A 578 -12.10 -39.20 15.31
N VAL A 579 -11.05 -39.79 14.75
CA VAL A 579 -11.09 -40.49 13.46
C VAL A 579 -10.93 -42.00 13.68
N GLU A 580 -11.48 -42.79 12.77
CA GLU A 580 -11.43 -44.25 12.80
C GLU A 580 -10.67 -44.79 11.58
N GLY A 581 -9.62 -45.59 11.79
CA GLY A 581 -8.83 -46.18 10.72
C GLY A 581 -9.43 -47.44 10.08
N PRO A 582 -8.86 -47.92 8.97
CA PRO A 582 -9.39 -49.07 8.22
C PRO A 582 -9.38 -50.38 9.01
N GLU A 583 -8.54 -50.50 10.04
CA GLU A 583 -8.48 -51.65 10.96
C GLU A 583 -9.28 -51.43 12.27
N GLY A 584 -10.12 -50.39 12.33
CA GLY A 584 -10.98 -50.07 13.49
C GLY A 584 -10.25 -49.38 14.65
N TYR A 585 -8.99 -48.96 14.47
CA TYR A 585 -8.31 -48.15 15.47
C TYR A 585 -8.94 -46.74 15.53
N LYS A 586 -8.94 -46.12 16.71
CA LYS A 586 -9.41 -44.74 16.89
C LYS A 586 -8.27 -43.86 17.37
N ARG A 587 -8.15 -42.66 16.79
CA ARG A 587 -7.23 -41.63 17.27
C ARG A 587 -7.90 -40.26 17.26
N ASN A 588 -7.49 -39.42 18.21
CA ASN A 588 -8.02 -38.07 18.34
C ASN A 588 -7.13 -37.07 17.58
N LEU A 589 -7.77 -36.11 16.92
CA LEU A 589 -7.16 -34.98 16.22
C LEU A 589 -7.52 -33.68 16.94
N VAL A 590 -6.64 -32.69 16.87
CA VAL A 590 -6.91 -31.33 17.36
C VAL A 590 -6.60 -30.33 16.25
N TRP A 591 -7.61 -29.59 15.84
CA TRP A 591 -7.53 -28.57 14.80
C TRP A 591 -7.52 -27.18 15.42
N LYS A 592 -6.63 -26.31 14.93
CA LYS A 592 -6.47 -24.94 15.41
C LYS A 592 -6.76 -23.96 14.28
N ASN A 593 -7.50 -22.89 14.60
CA ASN A 593 -7.89 -21.89 13.62
C ASN A 593 -6.69 -21.03 13.21
N THR A 594 -6.46 -20.95 11.90
CA THR A 594 -5.39 -20.13 11.31
C THR A 594 -5.66 -18.63 11.43
N ASN A 595 -6.90 -18.18 11.62
CA ASN A 595 -7.22 -16.76 11.81
C ASN A 595 -6.86 -16.28 13.22
N ARG A 596 -5.70 -15.63 13.33
CA ARG A 596 -5.16 -15.12 14.60
C ARG A 596 -6.01 -14.02 15.25
N LEU A 597 -6.92 -13.38 14.51
CA LEU A 597 -7.78 -12.31 15.05
C LEU A 597 -8.80 -12.85 16.07
N LEU A 598 -9.16 -14.14 16.02
CA LEU A 598 -10.09 -14.76 16.98
C LEU A 598 -9.62 -14.66 18.44
N ARG A 599 -8.32 -14.44 18.66
CA ARG A 599 -7.71 -14.22 19.98
C ARG A 599 -7.80 -12.76 20.45
N THR A 600 -8.53 -11.91 19.75
CA THR A 600 -8.76 -10.51 20.09
C THR A 600 -10.26 -10.25 20.14
N GLU A 601 -10.71 -9.53 21.17
CA GLU A 601 -12.10 -9.13 21.33
C GLU A 601 -12.58 -8.29 20.14
N GLY A 602 -13.83 -8.51 19.73
CA GLY A 602 -14.43 -7.84 18.57
C GLY A 602 -14.22 -8.56 17.23
N TYR A 603 -13.45 -9.64 17.13
CA TYR A 603 -13.31 -10.41 15.88
C TYR A 603 -13.96 -11.81 15.97
N GLY A 604 -14.53 -12.26 14.85
CA GLY A 604 -15.36 -13.48 14.75
C GLY A 604 -14.95 -14.49 13.68
N GLY A 605 -13.76 -14.33 13.08
CA GLY A 605 -13.23 -15.30 12.09
C GLY A 605 -13.88 -15.17 10.71
N VAL A 606 -13.36 -15.91 9.72
CA VAL A 606 -13.99 -16.41 8.47
C VAL A 606 -12.95 -17.33 7.82
N LYS A 607 -11.97 -16.79 7.08
CA LYS A 607 -10.99 -17.63 6.39
C LYS A 607 -9.72 -16.89 5.97
N THR A 608 -8.57 -17.50 6.23
CA THR A 608 -7.24 -17.11 5.72
C THR A 608 -6.95 -17.80 4.38
N GLY A 609 -6.06 -17.24 3.55
CA GLY A 609 -5.55 -17.93 2.36
C GLY A 609 -4.16 -17.44 1.95
N THR A 610 -3.27 -18.33 1.53
CA THR A 610 -1.95 -17.95 1.01
C THR A 610 -1.47 -18.88 -0.09
N THR A 611 -1.05 -18.28 -1.20
CA THR A 611 -0.20 -18.89 -2.22
C THR A 611 0.78 -17.85 -2.73
N SER A 612 1.85 -18.26 -3.41
CA SER A 612 2.83 -17.32 -3.97
C SER A 612 2.19 -16.31 -4.94
N ALA A 613 1.19 -16.75 -5.72
CA ALA A 613 0.48 -15.88 -6.66
C ALA A 613 -0.55 -14.97 -5.98
N ALA A 614 -1.33 -15.51 -5.03
CA ALA A 614 -2.35 -14.75 -4.32
C ALA A 614 -1.78 -13.76 -3.32
N GLY A 615 -0.55 -13.96 -2.85
CA GLY A 615 -0.05 -13.30 -1.65
C GLY A 615 -0.86 -13.74 -0.42
N SER A 616 -0.98 -12.85 0.56
CA SER A 616 -1.69 -13.15 1.80
C SER A 616 -3.11 -12.58 1.81
N CYS A 617 -4.10 -13.46 1.80
CA CYS A 617 -5.52 -13.13 1.79
C CYS A 617 -6.17 -13.40 3.16
N LEU A 618 -7.20 -12.61 3.49
CA LEU A 618 -8.00 -12.80 4.69
C LEU A 618 -9.42 -12.27 4.47
N VAL A 619 -10.41 -13.10 4.79
CA VAL A 619 -11.76 -12.65 5.08
C VAL A 619 -11.97 -12.75 6.58
N SER A 620 -12.54 -11.72 7.19
CA SER A 620 -12.83 -11.73 8.62
C SER A 620 -14.11 -10.95 8.94
N TYR A 621 -14.84 -11.46 9.93
CA TYR A 621 -15.98 -10.79 10.55
C TYR A 621 -15.54 -10.08 11.83
N GLY A 622 -16.15 -8.95 12.14
CA GLY A 622 -15.90 -8.22 13.38
C GLY A 622 -17.12 -7.44 13.87
N THR A 623 -17.17 -7.18 15.17
CA THR A 623 -18.20 -6.42 15.86
C THR A 623 -17.59 -5.39 16.81
N ARG A 624 -18.22 -4.22 16.90
CA ARG A 624 -17.90 -3.18 17.88
C ARG A 624 -19.19 -2.47 18.29
N GLY A 625 -19.63 -2.70 19.52
CA GLY A 625 -20.95 -2.25 19.96
C GLY A 625 -22.06 -2.94 19.17
N ASP A 626 -22.97 -2.16 18.60
CA ASP A 626 -24.08 -2.60 17.74
C ASP A 626 -23.67 -2.82 16.27
N LYS A 627 -22.47 -2.41 15.88
CA LYS A 627 -21.99 -2.46 14.48
C LYS A 627 -21.25 -3.76 14.20
N SER A 628 -21.66 -4.44 13.14
CA SER A 628 -20.95 -5.59 12.59
C SER A 628 -20.43 -5.30 11.19
N LEU A 629 -19.23 -5.79 10.87
CA LEU A 629 -18.57 -5.60 9.59
C LEU A 629 -17.98 -6.93 9.08
N LEU A 630 -17.94 -7.07 7.76
CA LEU A 630 -17.13 -8.05 7.04
C LEU A 630 -16.04 -7.31 6.27
N VAL A 631 -14.79 -7.75 6.42
CA VAL A 631 -13.65 -7.20 5.71
C VAL A 631 -12.99 -8.31 4.89
N VAL A 632 -12.77 -8.02 3.61
CA VAL A 632 -12.06 -8.88 2.66
C VAL A 632 -10.78 -8.16 2.23
N VAL A 633 -9.63 -8.82 2.37
CA VAL A 633 -8.34 -8.36 1.84
C VAL A 633 -7.72 -9.43 0.95
N LEU A 634 -7.26 -9.03 -0.23
CA LEU A 634 -6.59 -9.88 -1.21
C LEU A 634 -5.20 -9.34 -1.52
N GLY A 635 -4.18 -10.21 -1.48
CA GLY A 635 -2.82 -9.86 -1.87
C GLY A 635 -2.07 -8.94 -0.91
N SER A 636 -2.22 -9.14 0.40
CA SER A 636 -1.37 -8.46 1.40
C SER A 636 0.08 -8.88 1.23
N SER A 637 1.02 -7.96 1.52
CA SER A 637 2.45 -8.13 1.24
C SER A 637 3.11 -9.29 1.99
N SER A 638 2.55 -9.70 3.13
CA SER A 638 3.04 -10.84 3.92
C SER A 638 1.94 -11.46 4.77
N THR A 639 2.25 -12.59 5.40
CA THR A 639 1.30 -13.28 6.29
C THR A 639 0.87 -12.41 7.47
N ASP A 640 1.78 -11.63 8.03
CA ASP A 640 1.47 -10.74 9.15
C ASP A 640 0.79 -9.46 8.66
N ALA A 641 1.15 -8.96 7.48
CA ALA A 641 0.55 -7.77 6.89
C ALA A 641 -0.98 -7.94 6.71
N ARG A 642 -1.47 -9.13 6.33
CA ARG A 642 -2.92 -9.35 6.18
C ARG A 642 -3.72 -9.02 7.45
N TYR A 643 -3.14 -9.30 8.62
CA TYR A 643 -3.79 -9.04 9.90
C TYR A 643 -3.71 -7.56 10.26
N ALA A 644 -2.59 -6.90 9.94
CA ALA A 644 -2.46 -5.46 10.08
C ALA A 644 -3.46 -4.73 9.17
N ASP A 645 -3.50 -5.07 7.89
CA ASP A 645 -4.41 -4.51 6.89
C ASP A 645 -5.87 -4.66 7.33
N THR A 646 -6.27 -5.89 7.67
CA THR A 646 -7.64 -6.19 8.11
C THR A 646 -8.00 -5.43 9.37
N ARG A 647 -7.12 -5.39 10.39
CA ARG A 647 -7.36 -4.62 11.63
C ARG A 647 -7.47 -3.13 11.36
N ASN A 648 -6.62 -2.58 10.49
CA ASN A 648 -6.64 -1.16 10.12
C ASN A 648 -7.94 -0.79 9.40
N LEU A 649 -8.40 -1.62 8.46
CA LEU A 649 -9.68 -1.44 7.78
C LEU A 649 -10.87 -1.51 8.75
N PHE A 650 -10.88 -2.47 9.68
CA PHE A 650 -11.90 -2.55 10.72
C PHE A 650 -11.94 -1.31 11.62
N ARG A 651 -10.77 -0.89 12.14
CA ARG A 651 -10.65 0.29 13.02
C ARG A 651 -11.15 1.54 12.32
N TRP A 652 -10.69 1.76 11.08
CA TRP A 652 -11.12 2.89 10.27
C TRP A 652 -12.62 2.85 9.98
N ALA A 653 -13.18 1.70 9.58
CA ALA A 653 -14.60 1.58 9.27
C ALA A 653 -15.47 1.78 10.51
N TRP A 654 -15.11 1.22 11.67
CA TRP A 654 -15.82 1.52 12.92
C TRP A 654 -15.70 2.97 13.34
N GLN A 655 -14.57 3.62 13.08
CA GLN A 655 -14.43 5.07 13.26
C GLN A 655 -15.36 5.83 12.31
N GLN A 656 -15.45 5.47 11.03
CA GLN A 656 -16.36 6.12 10.08
C GLN A 656 -17.83 5.92 10.47
N LEU A 657 -18.21 4.72 10.90
CA LEU A 657 -19.56 4.45 11.41
C LEU A 657 -19.81 5.13 12.77
N GLY A 658 -18.76 5.30 13.58
CA GLY A 658 -18.75 5.91 14.91
C GLY A 658 -18.78 7.44 14.89
N LYS A 659 -18.32 8.05 13.80
CA LYS A 659 -18.72 9.41 13.44
C LYS A 659 -20.23 9.36 13.31
N LYS A 660 -20.96 9.96 14.27
CA LYS A 660 -22.36 10.28 14.03
C LYS A 660 -22.41 10.95 12.66
N SER A 661 -23.33 10.50 11.80
CA SER A 661 -23.88 11.41 10.81
C SER A 661 -24.45 12.58 11.60
N THR A 662 -23.61 13.57 11.88
CA THR A 662 -24.04 14.92 12.05
C THR A 662 -24.23 15.37 10.60
N GLU A 663 -25.35 15.00 9.98
CA GLU A 663 -25.91 15.95 9.03
C GLU A 663 -26.00 17.25 9.82
N ARG A 664 -25.03 18.13 9.56
CA ARG A 664 -24.98 19.43 10.20
C ARG A 664 -26.31 20.07 9.84
N PRO A 665 -27.08 20.54 10.83
CA PRO A 665 -28.43 21.01 10.57
C PRO A 665 -28.38 22.08 9.47
N PRO A 666 -29.44 22.21 8.65
CA PRO A 666 -29.52 23.28 7.69
C PRO A 666 -29.27 24.62 8.37
N VAL A 667 -28.48 25.49 7.73
CA VAL A 667 -28.17 26.81 8.26
C VAL A 667 -29.45 27.66 8.21
N VAL A 668 -29.82 28.28 9.33
CA VAL A 668 -31.04 29.08 9.44
C VAL A 668 -30.68 30.54 9.56
N LEU A 669 -30.99 31.33 8.53
CA LEU A 669 -30.67 32.76 8.47
C LEU A 669 -31.39 33.55 9.58
N THR A 670 -30.63 34.13 10.50
CA THR A 670 -31.13 35.05 11.53
C THR A 670 -31.15 36.51 11.05
N ASP A 671 -31.90 37.37 11.73
CA ASP A 671 -31.92 38.81 11.46
C ASP A 671 -30.56 39.48 11.72
N ALA A 672 -29.81 38.98 12.71
CA ALA A 672 -28.46 39.46 13.00
C ALA A 672 -27.50 39.20 11.82
N ALA A 673 -27.49 37.96 11.30
CA ALA A 673 -26.71 37.61 10.12
C ALA A 673 -27.15 38.41 8.89
N ARG A 674 -28.46 38.61 8.69
CA ARG A 674 -28.98 39.43 7.59
C ARG A 674 -28.48 40.87 7.68
N LYS A 675 -28.48 41.47 8.88
CA LYS A 675 -27.99 42.84 9.10
C LYS A 675 -26.49 42.96 8.78
N ILE A 676 -25.67 42.04 9.28
CA ILE A 676 -24.23 41.99 9.00
C ILE A 676 -23.97 41.85 7.50
N HIS A 677 -24.71 40.95 6.84
CA HIS A 677 -24.59 40.73 5.41
C HIS A 677 -24.95 41.99 4.60
N GLN A 678 -26.04 42.67 4.96
CA GLN A 678 -26.50 43.88 4.28
C GLN A 678 -25.59 45.10 4.48
N SER A 679 -24.83 45.16 5.58
CA SER A 679 -23.83 46.22 5.79
C SER A 679 -22.49 45.94 5.10
N ALA A 680 -22.24 44.67 4.74
CA ALA A 680 -21.01 44.27 4.06
C ALA A 680 -21.10 44.50 2.55
N LEU A 681 -19.97 44.86 1.94
CA LEU A 681 -19.81 44.86 0.49
C LEU A 681 -19.42 43.45 0.05
N LEU A 682 -20.42 42.63 -0.32
CA LEU A 682 -20.18 41.34 -0.94
C LEU A 682 -19.62 41.53 -2.36
N ILE A 683 -18.46 40.93 -2.62
CA ILE A 683 -17.84 40.82 -3.93
C ILE A 683 -17.68 39.35 -4.25
N ASP A 684 -18.40 38.90 -5.27
CA ASP A 684 -18.16 37.59 -5.88
C ASP A 684 -17.20 37.77 -7.06
N GLY A 685 -16.11 37.03 -7.04
CA GLY A 685 -15.05 37.18 -8.02
C GLY A 685 -15.13 36.27 -9.23
N HIS A 686 -16.17 35.44 -9.37
CA HIS A 686 -16.37 34.67 -10.60
C HIS A 686 -17.84 34.27 -10.83
N ASN A 687 -18.42 34.68 -11.97
CA ASN A 687 -19.77 34.31 -12.41
C ASN A 687 -19.86 34.32 -13.95
N ASP A 688 -20.38 33.23 -14.52
CA ASP A 688 -20.42 32.94 -15.95
C ASP A 688 -21.74 33.33 -16.65
N LEU A 689 -22.59 34.13 -16.01
CA LEU A 689 -23.81 34.65 -16.61
C LEU A 689 -23.61 35.17 -18.06
N PRO A 690 -22.53 35.87 -18.43
CA PRO A 690 -22.31 36.31 -19.81
C PRO A 690 -22.30 35.17 -20.84
N TRP A 691 -21.73 34.00 -20.50
CA TRP A 691 -21.73 32.84 -21.39
C TRP A 691 -23.14 32.27 -21.60
N GLU A 692 -23.92 32.14 -20.52
CA GLU A 692 -25.30 31.68 -20.62
C GLU A 692 -26.20 32.68 -21.37
N LEU A 693 -25.95 33.99 -21.20
CA LEU A 693 -26.57 35.04 -22.01
C LEU A 693 -26.22 34.88 -23.48
N ARG A 694 -24.94 34.71 -23.83
CA ARG A 694 -24.50 34.52 -25.23
C ARG A 694 -25.12 33.28 -25.88
N LYS A 695 -25.21 32.17 -25.14
CA LYS A 695 -25.72 30.89 -25.65
C LYS A 695 -27.23 30.91 -25.87
N ASN A 696 -27.99 31.54 -24.97
CA ASN A 696 -29.46 31.48 -24.94
C ASN A 696 -30.15 32.78 -25.37
N GLY A 697 -29.42 33.90 -25.41
CA GLY A 697 -29.90 35.24 -25.73
C GLY A 697 -29.01 35.93 -26.78
N SER A 698 -29.62 36.72 -27.65
CA SER A 698 -28.87 37.68 -28.46
C SER A 698 -28.41 38.86 -27.58
N LEU A 699 -27.50 39.68 -28.09
CA LEU A 699 -27.15 41.00 -27.52
C LEU A 699 -28.39 41.92 -27.29
N SER A 700 -29.57 41.55 -27.80
CA SER A 700 -30.81 42.31 -27.63
C SER A 700 -31.55 42.05 -26.31
N PHE A 701 -31.16 41.04 -25.52
CA PHE A 701 -31.81 40.65 -24.25
C PHE A 701 -33.32 40.29 -24.34
N ASP A 702 -33.93 40.32 -25.52
CA ASP A 702 -35.37 40.07 -25.70
C ASP A 702 -35.77 38.62 -25.36
N LYS A 703 -34.84 37.67 -25.54
CA LYS A 703 -35.05 36.25 -25.27
C LYS A 703 -34.80 35.86 -23.81
N LEU A 704 -34.03 36.68 -23.09
CA LEU A 704 -33.58 36.39 -21.73
C LEU A 704 -33.42 37.69 -20.94
N ASP A 705 -34.51 38.13 -20.31
CA ASP A 705 -34.56 39.34 -19.49
C ASP A 705 -34.25 39.02 -18.01
N ILE A 706 -33.01 39.29 -17.60
CA ILE A 706 -32.53 39.05 -16.23
C ILE A 706 -33.11 40.03 -15.19
N SER A 707 -33.92 41.03 -15.59
CA SER A 707 -34.72 41.79 -14.62
C SER A 707 -35.82 40.94 -13.97
N GLN A 708 -36.17 39.83 -14.61
CA GLN A 708 -37.11 38.83 -14.13
C GLN A 708 -36.39 37.58 -13.62
N SER A 709 -37.06 36.82 -12.76
CA SER A 709 -36.47 35.59 -12.23
C SER A 709 -36.30 34.52 -13.32
N GLN A 710 -35.11 33.94 -13.40
CA GLN A 710 -34.69 33.00 -14.44
C GLN A 710 -34.59 31.58 -13.89
N LYS A 711 -35.56 30.72 -14.20
CA LYS A 711 -35.64 29.34 -13.66
C LYS A 711 -34.45 28.44 -14.00
N LYS A 712 -33.78 28.71 -15.12
CA LYS A 712 -32.68 27.88 -15.64
C LYS A 712 -31.29 28.45 -15.32
N LEU A 713 -31.24 29.68 -14.78
CA LEU A 713 -30.00 30.34 -14.40
C LEU A 713 -29.87 30.36 -12.88
N GLN A 714 -28.64 30.50 -12.43
CA GLN A 714 -28.26 30.75 -11.05
C GLN A 714 -28.22 32.25 -10.74
N THR A 715 -28.25 33.10 -11.78
CA THR A 715 -28.19 34.57 -11.64
C THR A 715 -29.36 35.28 -12.33
N ASP A 716 -29.97 36.22 -11.60
CA ASP A 716 -30.85 37.28 -12.13
C ASP A 716 -30.88 38.47 -11.16
N ILE A 717 -31.38 39.62 -11.59
CA ILE A 717 -31.38 40.86 -10.82
C ILE A 717 -32.14 40.71 -9.48
N PRO A 718 -33.37 40.14 -9.43
CA PRO A 718 -34.04 39.94 -8.15
C PRO A 718 -33.23 39.11 -7.15
N ARG A 719 -32.58 38.03 -7.61
CA ARG A 719 -31.76 37.19 -6.75
C ARG A 719 -30.43 37.85 -6.36
N LEU A 720 -29.78 38.59 -7.25
CA LEU A 720 -28.58 39.39 -6.92
C LEU A 720 -28.87 40.39 -5.81
N ARG A 721 -30.01 41.09 -5.90
CA ARG A 721 -30.47 42.03 -4.87
C ARG A 721 -30.76 41.32 -3.55
N LYS A 722 -31.48 40.19 -3.60
CA LYS A 722 -31.79 39.38 -2.41
C LYS A 722 -30.52 38.81 -1.74
N GLY A 723 -29.53 38.45 -2.54
CA GLY A 723 -28.23 37.96 -2.11
C GLY A 723 -27.26 39.03 -1.66
N GLY A 724 -27.63 40.32 -1.71
CA GLY A 724 -26.78 41.41 -1.23
C GLY A 724 -25.50 41.64 -2.05
N VAL A 725 -25.44 41.18 -3.30
CA VAL A 725 -24.24 41.34 -4.15
C VAL A 725 -24.00 42.83 -4.41
N GLY A 726 -22.83 43.34 -3.99
CA GLY A 726 -22.44 44.74 -4.17
C GLY A 726 -21.45 44.95 -5.30
N ALA A 727 -20.65 43.94 -5.63
CA ALA A 727 -19.82 43.91 -6.83
C ALA A 727 -19.72 42.49 -7.39
N GLN A 728 -19.54 42.37 -8.70
CA GLN A 728 -19.39 41.11 -9.40
C GLN A 728 -18.30 41.22 -10.44
N PHE A 729 -17.40 40.24 -10.47
CA PHE A 729 -16.61 39.97 -11.65
C PHE A 729 -17.39 39.03 -12.57
N TRP A 730 -17.77 39.56 -13.73
CA TRP A 730 -18.39 38.81 -14.80
C TRP A 730 -17.30 38.15 -15.63
N SER A 731 -17.31 36.82 -15.66
CA SER A 731 -16.38 36.03 -16.46
C SER A 731 -16.70 36.24 -17.94
N VAL A 732 -15.67 36.58 -18.72
CA VAL A 732 -15.73 36.57 -20.19
C VAL A 732 -15.08 35.28 -20.72
N TRP A 733 -15.34 34.17 -20.03
CA TRP A 733 -14.88 32.84 -20.39
C TRP A 733 -15.25 32.48 -21.83
N VAL A 734 -14.33 31.77 -22.47
CA VAL A 734 -14.53 31.09 -23.74
C VAL A 734 -13.87 29.71 -23.68
N PRO A 735 -14.45 28.67 -24.32
CA PRO A 735 -13.90 27.33 -24.32
C PRO A 735 -12.43 27.31 -24.77
N ALA A 736 -11.57 26.57 -24.06
CA ALA A 736 -10.16 26.42 -24.42
C ALA A 736 -9.97 25.92 -25.87
N SER A 737 -10.93 25.14 -26.38
CA SER A 737 -10.93 24.66 -27.77
C SER A 737 -10.95 25.76 -28.84
N THR A 738 -11.36 26.98 -28.50
CA THR A 738 -11.31 28.15 -29.41
C THR A 738 -9.87 28.59 -29.73
N ALA A 739 -8.87 28.08 -28.99
CA ALA A 739 -7.47 28.24 -29.34
C ALA A 739 -7.12 27.48 -30.64
N TYR A 740 -7.76 26.33 -30.88
CA TYR A 740 -7.42 25.45 -32.01
C TYR A 740 -7.97 25.93 -33.35
N ASP A 741 -9.07 26.68 -33.34
CA ASP A 741 -9.68 27.27 -34.55
C ASP A 741 -9.37 28.77 -34.71
N GLY A 742 -8.62 29.36 -33.77
CA GLY A 742 -8.21 30.76 -33.80
C GLY A 742 -9.31 31.76 -33.42
N SER A 743 -10.47 31.31 -32.93
CA SER A 743 -11.62 32.17 -32.60
C SER A 743 -11.60 32.75 -31.17
N ALA A 744 -10.63 32.38 -30.34
CA ALA A 744 -10.56 32.75 -28.92
C ALA A 744 -10.71 34.27 -28.66
N LEU A 745 -9.92 35.11 -29.34
CA LEU A 745 -9.96 36.55 -29.15
C LEU A 745 -11.31 37.15 -29.59
N THR A 746 -11.79 36.80 -30.77
CA THR A 746 -13.09 37.29 -31.28
C THR A 746 -14.22 36.95 -30.31
N THR A 747 -14.26 35.71 -29.84
CA THR A 747 -15.29 35.27 -28.88
C THR A 747 -15.15 36.00 -27.54
N THR A 748 -13.92 36.26 -27.09
CA THR A 748 -13.67 37.06 -25.87
C THR A 748 -14.18 38.50 -26.01
N LEU A 749 -13.98 39.11 -27.18
CA LEU A 749 -14.49 40.46 -27.46
C LEU A 749 -16.02 40.49 -27.48
N GLU A 750 -16.67 39.47 -28.04
CA GLU A 750 -18.14 39.32 -27.97
C GLU A 750 -18.64 39.18 -26.53
N GLN A 751 -17.95 38.40 -25.69
CA GLN A 751 -18.29 38.25 -24.27
C GLN A 751 -18.13 39.57 -23.50
N ILE A 752 -17.07 40.34 -23.78
CA ILE A 752 -16.87 41.68 -23.21
C ILE A 752 -18.02 42.61 -23.64
N GLU A 753 -18.38 42.60 -24.91
CA GLU A 753 -19.50 43.40 -25.43
C GLU A 753 -20.83 42.98 -24.81
N MET A 754 -21.05 41.68 -24.57
CA MET A 754 -22.23 41.19 -23.85
C MET A 754 -22.31 41.78 -22.43
N VAL A 755 -21.18 41.88 -21.72
CA VAL A 755 -21.15 42.50 -20.38
C VAL A 755 -21.47 44.00 -20.47
N HIS A 756 -20.89 44.73 -21.43
CA HIS A 756 -21.21 46.16 -21.62
C HIS A 756 -22.69 46.37 -21.97
N ALA A 757 -23.21 45.60 -22.93
CA ALA A 757 -24.61 45.64 -23.33
C ALA A 757 -25.56 45.31 -22.16
N MET A 758 -25.18 44.38 -21.27
CA MET A 758 -25.93 44.08 -20.04
C MET A 758 -25.96 45.28 -19.10
N ILE A 759 -24.82 45.95 -18.90
CA ILE A 759 -24.75 47.15 -18.05
C ILE A 759 -25.62 48.27 -18.62
N ASP A 760 -25.52 48.52 -19.93
CA ASP A 760 -26.28 49.56 -20.63
C ASP A 760 -27.79 49.26 -20.65
N ARG A 761 -28.17 47.97 -20.66
CA ARG A 761 -29.57 47.54 -20.63
C ARG A 761 -30.24 47.74 -19.27
N TYR A 762 -29.46 47.61 -18.18
CA TYR A 762 -29.95 47.72 -16.80
C TYR A 762 -29.15 48.74 -15.97
N PRO A 763 -29.11 50.02 -16.38
CA PRO A 763 -28.23 51.04 -15.78
C PRO A 763 -28.66 51.44 -14.36
N GLU A 764 -29.90 51.16 -13.97
CA GLU A 764 -30.40 51.32 -12.60
C GLU A 764 -29.89 50.23 -11.66
N THR A 765 -29.38 49.12 -12.20
CA THR A 765 -28.86 47.98 -11.43
C THR A 765 -27.35 47.90 -11.49
N PHE A 766 -26.77 47.99 -12.68
CA PHE A 766 -25.33 47.80 -12.89
C PHE A 766 -24.65 49.10 -13.26
N GLU A 767 -23.39 49.22 -12.85
CA GLU A 767 -22.49 50.25 -13.36
C GLU A 767 -21.09 49.66 -13.51
N ARG A 768 -20.39 50.03 -14.58
CA ARG A 768 -19.04 49.51 -14.85
C ARG A 768 -18.04 50.05 -13.82
N ALA A 769 -17.30 49.16 -13.19
CA ALA A 769 -16.24 49.51 -12.25
C ALA A 769 -14.85 49.10 -12.78
N LEU A 770 -13.89 50.00 -12.65
CA LEU A 770 -12.51 49.79 -13.12
C LEU A 770 -11.49 49.88 -11.98
N THR A 771 -11.88 50.42 -10.84
CA THR A 771 -11.02 50.65 -9.68
C THR A 771 -11.74 50.32 -8.38
N VAL A 772 -11.00 50.17 -7.29
CA VAL A 772 -11.55 50.03 -5.94
C VAL A 772 -12.43 51.24 -5.56
N ASP A 773 -12.09 52.44 -6.05
CA ASP A 773 -12.90 53.64 -5.80
C ASP A 773 -14.23 53.61 -6.56
N ASP A 774 -14.24 53.08 -7.80
CA ASP A 774 -15.49 52.85 -8.52
C ASP A 774 -16.38 51.86 -7.79
N ILE A 775 -15.83 50.73 -7.33
CA ILE A 775 -16.59 49.71 -6.60
C ILE A 775 -17.29 50.34 -5.39
N LYS A 776 -16.56 51.10 -4.58
CA LYS A 776 -17.11 51.75 -3.39
C LYS A 776 -18.18 52.78 -3.75
N ARG A 777 -17.92 53.64 -4.74
CA ARG A 777 -18.85 54.68 -5.19
C ARG A 777 -20.15 54.08 -5.73
N ILE A 778 -20.06 53.03 -6.53
CA ILE A 778 -21.21 52.35 -7.16
C ILE A 778 -22.03 51.60 -6.12
N HIS A 779 -21.38 50.89 -5.20
CA HIS A 779 -22.09 50.24 -4.11
C HIS A 779 -22.84 51.25 -3.23
N GLN A 780 -22.23 52.39 -2.92
CA GLN A 780 -22.85 53.49 -2.16
C GLN A 780 -24.07 54.10 -2.88
N SER A 781 -24.12 54.06 -4.21
CA SER A 781 -25.30 54.51 -4.98
C SER A 781 -26.41 53.46 -5.06
N GLY A 782 -26.24 52.30 -4.41
CA GLY A 782 -27.20 51.21 -4.41
C GLY A 782 -27.19 50.40 -5.70
N LYS A 783 -26.12 50.47 -6.51
CA LYS A 783 -25.93 49.66 -7.72
C LYS A 783 -24.90 48.55 -7.47
N ILE A 784 -24.85 47.58 -8.39
CA ILE A 784 -23.87 46.51 -8.40
C ILE A 784 -22.70 46.95 -9.29
N ALA A 785 -21.51 47.00 -8.72
CA ALA A 785 -20.29 47.28 -9.46
C ALA A 785 -19.92 46.08 -10.34
N SER A 786 -19.98 46.28 -11.66
CA SER A 786 -19.72 45.24 -12.66
C SER A 786 -18.30 45.36 -13.20
N LEU A 787 -17.50 44.32 -12.95
CA LEU A 787 -16.12 44.18 -13.42
C LEU A 787 -16.02 43.02 -14.42
N ILE A 788 -14.95 42.99 -15.19
CA ILE A 788 -14.69 41.95 -16.20
C ILE A 788 -13.47 41.13 -15.81
N GLY A 789 -13.62 39.81 -15.90
CA GLY A 789 -12.55 38.84 -15.68
C GLY A 789 -12.32 37.96 -16.90
N VAL A 790 -11.10 37.96 -17.45
CA VAL A 790 -10.75 37.09 -18.59
C VAL A 790 -10.36 35.72 -18.05
N GLU A 791 -11.00 34.66 -18.51
CA GLU A 791 -10.72 33.31 -18.01
C GLU A 791 -9.97 32.46 -19.05
N GLY A 792 -8.65 32.49 -18.93
CA GLY A 792 -7.73 31.68 -19.73
C GLY A 792 -6.84 32.52 -20.64
N GLY A 793 -5.55 32.20 -20.63
CA GLY A 793 -4.54 32.89 -21.40
C GLY A 793 -4.64 32.71 -22.92
N HIS A 794 -5.39 31.73 -23.41
CA HIS A 794 -5.65 31.57 -24.84
C HIS A 794 -6.36 32.78 -25.45
N CYS A 795 -7.09 33.56 -24.64
CA CYS A 795 -7.79 34.78 -25.05
C CYS A 795 -6.85 35.88 -25.55
N ILE A 796 -5.56 35.88 -25.16
CA ILE A 796 -4.59 36.88 -25.63
C ILE A 796 -3.82 36.45 -26.88
N GLN A 797 -4.03 35.22 -27.37
CA GLN A 797 -3.37 34.67 -28.56
C GLN A 797 -1.85 34.96 -28.59
N ASN A 798 -1.18 34.68 -27.46
CA ASN A 798 0.26 34.89 -27.28
C ASN A 798 0.73 36.34 -27.55
N SER A 799 -0.11 37.35 -27.27
CA SER A 799 0.20 38.76 -27.50
C SER A 799 -0.01 39.66 -26.28
N LEU A 800 1.07 40.27 -25.79
CA LEU A 800 1.02 41.28 -24.72
C LEU A 800 0.24 42.54 -25.14
N ASN A 801 0.22 42.85 -26.43
CA ASN A 801 -0.57 43.97 -26.95
C ASN A 801 -2.08 43.70 -26.84
N VAL A 802 -2.49 42.45 -27.09
CA VAL A 802 -3.90 42.03 -26.91
C VAL A 802 -4.27 42.09 -25.44
N LEU A 803 -3.42 41.60 -24.53
CA LEU A 803 -3.62 41.75 -23.08
C LEU A 803 -3.88 43.22 -22.69
N GLY A 804 -3.06 44.15 -23.21
CA GLY A 804 -3.24 45.59 -23.01
C GLY A 804 -4.54 46.15 -23.61
N GLN A 805 -5.03 45.60 -24.72
CA GLN A 805 -6.33 45.96 -25.31
C GLN A 805 -7.49 45.47 -24.45
N LEU A 806 -7.47 44.21 -23.99
CA LEU A 806 -8.48 43.66 -23.09
C LEU A 806 -8.58 44.46 -21.79
N TYR A 807 -7.44 44.90 -21.22
CA TYR A 807 -7.41 45.79 -20.06
C TYR A 807 -8.13 47.13 -20.32
N LYS A 808 -7.89 47.74 -21.50
CA LYS A 808 -8.55 49.00 -21.90
C LYS A 808 -10.06 48.83 -22.12
N LEU A 809 -10.49 47.65 -22.57
CA LEU A 809 -11.90 47.30 -22.70
C LEU A 809 -12.60 47.03 -21.36
N GLY A 810 -11.84 46.96 -20.26
CA GLY A 810 -12.37 46.90 -18.90
C GLY A 810 -11.96 45.67 -18.10
N ALA A 811 -11.23 44.71 -18.68
CA ALA A 811 -10.76 43.53 -17.94
C ALA A 811 -9.85 43.91 -16.76
N ARG A 812 -10.06 43.28 -15.60
CA ARG A 812 -9.31 43.58 -14.35
C ARG A 812 -8.61 42.37 -13.73
N TYR A 813 -8.93 41.15 -14.16
CA TYR A 813 -8.05 40.01 -13.97
C TYR A 813 -7.94 39.19 -15.27
N MET A 814 -6.92 38.35 -15.33
CA MET A 814 -6.87 37.24 -16.28
C MET A 814 -6.41 35.95 -15.58
N THR A 815 -7.17 34.87 -15.74
CA THR A 815 -6.78 33.50 -15.36
C THR A 815 -5.76 33.00 -16.36
N LEU A 816 -4.59 32.52 -15.90
CA LEU A 816 -3.48 32.22 -16.83
C LEU A 816 -3.78 31.02 -17.76
N THR A 817 -4.57 30.05 -17.29
CA THR A 817 -5.09 28.93 -18.10
C THR A 817 -6.57 28.73 -17.82
N HIS A 818 -7.23 27.90 -18.63
CA HIS A 818 -8.52 27.28 -18.26
C HIS A 818 -8.27 25.76 -18.14
N SER A 819 -9.04 24.90 -18.82
CA SER A 819 -8.89 23.45 -18.74
C SER A 819 -7.62 22.90 -19.39
N ASP A 820 -7.07 23.57 -20.41
CA ASP A 820 -6.01 23.02 -21.25
C ASP A 820 -4.66 23.72 -21.01
N THR A 821 -3.57 22.97 -21.15
CA THR A 821 -2.20 23.50 -21.08
C THR A 821 -1.88 24.33 -22.33
N LEU A 822 -1.39 25.56 -22.12
CA LEU A 822 -1.00 26.50 -23.17
C LEU A 822 0.50 26.39 -23.50
N ASP A 823 0.95 27.12 -24.52
CA ASP A 823 2.38 27.18 -24.91
C ASP A 823 3.26 27.89 -23.86
N TRP A 824 2.66 28.52 -22.85
CA TRP A 824 3.38 29.32 -21.86
C TRP A 824 2.93 29.15 -20.41
N ALA A 825 1.89 28.34 -20.17
CA ALA A 825 1.38 28.03 -18.83
C ALA A 825 0.69 26.66 -18.80
N ASP A 826 0.99 25.86 -17.77
CA ASP A 826 0.38 24.54 -17.57
C ASP A 826 -0.94 24.63 -16.79
N SER A 827 -1.95 23.89 -17.25
CA SER A 827 -3.25 23.73 -16.57
C SER A 827 -3.19 22.61 -15.53
N ALA A 828 -3.96 22.71 -14.45
CA ALA A 828 -4.09 21.66 -13.45
C ALA A 828 -4.87 20.43 -13.95
N THR A 829 -5.66 20.56 -15.00
CA THR A 829 -6.55 19.49 -15.50
C THR A 829 -6.07 18.81 -16.77
N ASP A 830 -4.88 19.18 -17.26
CA ASP A 830 -4.27 18.67 -18.48
C ASP A 830 -2.84 18.13 -18.22
N GLU A 831 -2.23 17.51 -19.22
CA GLU A 831 -0.82 17.12 -19.16
C GLU A 831 0.09 18.37 -19.11
N PHE A 832 1.10 18.32 -18.24
CA PHE A 832 2.03 19.43 -18.06
C PHE A 832 3.08 19.42 -19.18
N ARG A 833 3.30 20.58 -19.82
CA ARG A 833 4.22 20.72 -20.95
C ARG A 833 5.40 21.63 -20.63
N ASN A 834 5.20 22.60 -19.74
CA ASN A 834 6.12 23.71 -19.55
C ASN A 834 6.89 23.64 -18.21
N GLY A 835 6.45 22.79 -17.28
CA GLY A 835 6.95 22.80 -15.90
C GLY A 835 6.55 24.07 -15.16
N GLY A 836 5.33 24.58 -15.40
CA GLY A 836 4.78 25.77 -14.77
C GLY A 836 4.54 26.92 -15.75
N LEU A 837 5.49 27.87 -15.83
CA LEU A 837 5.47 29.03 -16.73
C LEU A 837 6.74 29.05 -17.59
N THR A 838 6.61 29.38 -18.87
CA THR A 838 7.75 29.69 -19.74
C THR A 838 8.21 31.14 -19.58
N ALA A 839 9.32 31.53 -20.24
CA ALA A 839 9.79 32.92 -20.23
C ALA A 839 8.72 33.91 -20.72
N PHE A 840 7.96 33.56 -21.77
CA PHE A 840 6.85 34.39 -22.23
C PHE A 840 5.72 34.46 -21.19
N GLY A 841 5.42 33.35 -20.50
CA GLY A 841 4.46 33.34 -19.40
C GLY A 841 4.87 34.24 -18.23
N GLU A 842 6.16 34.30 -17.92
CA GLU A 842 6.68 35.28 -16.94
C GLU A 842 6.52 36.72 -17.42
N ASP A 843 6.71 37.00 -18.71
CA ASP A 843 6.49 38.34 -19.30
C ASP A 843 5.01 38.74 -19.28
N VAL A 844 4.10 37.79 -19.49
CA VAL A 844 2.66 38.01 -19.30
C VAL A 844 2.37 38.45 -17.87
N VAL A 845 2.89 37.75 -16.85
CA VAL A 845 2.73 38.13 -15.44
C VAL A 845 3.28 39.54 -15.16
N ARG A 846 4.47 39.86 -15.68
CA ARG A 846 5.08 41.20 -15.52
C ARG A 846 4.23 42.29 -16.17
N GLU A 847 3.69 42.04 -17.37
CA GLU A 847 2.83 42.99 -18.07
C GLU A 847 1.49 43.20 -17.35
N MET A 848 0.90 42.14 -16.79
CA MET A 848 -0.28 42.24 -15.94
C MET A 848 -0.02 43.15 -14.73
N ASN A 849 1.11 42.97 -14.04
CA ASN A 849 1.52 43.85 -12.94
C ASN A 849 1.71 45.30 -13.38
N ARG A 850 2.31 45.53 -14.56
CA ARG A 850 2.49 46.87 -15.12
C ARG A 850 1.16 47.54 -15.47
N LEU A 851 0.20 46.80 -16.02
CA LEU A 851 -1.12 47.31 -16.39
C LEU A 851 -1.99 47.61 -15.16
N GLY A 852 -1.81 46.83 -14.08
CA GLY A 852 -2.75 46.79 -12.95
C GLY A 852 -3.85 45.75 -13.15
N MET A 853 -3.60 44.74 -13.96
CA MET A 853 -4.46 43.56 -14.08
C MET A 853 -4.05 42.53 -13.03
N MET A 854 -5.01 42.03 -12.27
CA MET A 854 -4.77 40.99 -11.27
C MET A 854 -4.42 39.66 -11.95
N VAL A 855 -3.37 39.00 -11.44
CA VAL A 855 -2.98 37.65 -11.87
C VAL A 855 -3.88 36.65 -11.16
N ASP A 856 -4.70 35.92 -11.92
CA ASP A 856 -5.56 34.87 -11.39
C ASP A 856 -4.94 33.48 -11.62
N LEU A 857 -4.82 32.73 -10.53
CA LEU A 857 -4.21 31.40 -10.46
C LEU A 857 -5.23 30.27 -10.26
N SER A 858 -6.52 30.55 -10.43
CA SER A 858 -7.49 29.47 -10.67
C SER A 858 -7.10 28.69 -11.94
N HIS A 859 -7.50 27.42 -12.04
CA HIS A 859 -7.20 26.50 -13.14
C HIS A 859 -5.75 26.05 -13.32
N VAL A 860 -4.76 26.84 -12.95
CA VAL A 860 -3.36 26.57 -13.30
C VAL A 860 -2.75 25.43 -12.48
N SER A 861 -1.72 24.78 -13.02
CA SER A 861 -0.98 23.73 -12.30
C SER A 861 -0.29 24.26 -11.03
N PRO A 862 0.00 23.41 -10.02
CA PRO A 862 0.75 23.84 -8.82
C PRO A 862 2.10 24.50 -9.12
N ASP A 863 2.80 24.08 -10.17
CA ASP A 863 4.08 24.68 -10.57
C ASP A 863 3.87 26.06 -11.20
N THR A 864 2.82 26.22 -12.00
CA THR A 864 2.39 27.53 -12.52
C THR A 864 2.03 28.48 -11.38
N MET A 865 1.31 28.00 -10.35
CA MET A 865 1.01 28.80 -9.15
C MET A 865 2.30 29.32 -8.49
N LYS A 866 3.27 28.42 -8.26
CA LYS A 866 4.56 28.75 -7.62
C LYS A 866 5.40 29.71 -8.46
N HIS A 867 5.44 29.51 -9.78
CA HIS A 867 6.17 30.38 -10.69
C HIS A 867 5.56 31.79 -10.72
N ALA A 868 4.23 31.91 -10.84
CA ALA A 868 3.58 33.20 -10.81
C ALA A 868 3.83 33.94 -9.48
N LEU A 869 3.70 33.25 -8.34
CA LEU A 869 3.96 33.81 -7.00
C LEU A 869 5.44 34.21 -6.79
N ARG A 870 6.38 33.56 -7.47
CA ARG A 870 7.80 33.94 -7.47
C ARG A 870 8.05 35.22 -8.25
N ILE A 871 7.37 35.41 -9.38
CA ILE A 871 7.66 36.47 -10.36
C ILE A 871 6.85 37.74 -10.11
N THR A 872 5.63 37.60 -9.61
CA THR A 872 4.72 38.74 -9.50
C THR A 872 5.17 39.76 -8.45
N GLN A 873 4.97 41.04 -8.76
CA GLN A 873 5.22 42.17 -7.85
C GLN A 873 3.94 42.67 -7.15
N ALA A 874 2.77 42.17 -7.55
CA ALA A 874 1.49 42.52 -6.96
C ALA A 874 0.85 41.28 -6.30
N PRO A 875 -0.11 41.46 -5.38
CA PRO A 875 -0.86 40.34 -4.86
C PRO A 875 -1.67 39.63 -5.94
N VAL A 876 -1.69 38.30 -5.90
CA VAL A 876 -2.46 37.44 -6.80
C VAL A 876 -3.85 37.17 -6.25
N ILE A 877 -4.73 36.67 -7.12
CA ILE A 877 -6.01 36.11 -6.73
C ILE A 877 -6.10 34.64 -7.17
N PHE A 878 -6.97 33.90 -6.51
CA PHE A 878 -7.64 32.75 -7.10
C PHE A 878 -9.11 33.14 -7.20
N SER A 879 -9.59 33.44 -8.42
CA SER A 879 -10.96 33.90 -8.70
C SER A 879 -12.03 32.94 -8.19
N HIS A 880 -11.80 31.62 -8.29
CA HIS A 880 -12.69 30.57 -7.84
C HIS A 880 -11.90 29.26 -7.63
N SER A 881 -11.30 29.07 -6.46
CA SER A 881 -10.61 27.83 -6.08
C SER A 881 -10.75 27.55 -4.58
N SER A 882 -10.75 26.28 -4.19
CA SER A 882 -10.95 25.86 -2.81
C SER A 882 -9.70 25.16 -2.24
N ALA A 883 -9.72 24.73 -0.97
CA ALA A 883 -8.57 24.06 -0.34
C ALA A 883 -8.39 22.57 -0.75
N ARG A 884 -7.21 22.19 -1.23
CA ARG A 884 -6.94 20.82 -1.71
C ARG A 884 -6.87 19.79 -0.59
N ALA A 885 -6.44 20.21 0.60
CA ALA A 885 -6.39 19.33 1.76
C ALA A 885 -7.78 18.93 2.30
N VAL A 886 -8.82 19.71 1.97
CA VAL A 886 -10.21 19.40 2.37
C VAL A 886 -10.84 18.44 1.37
N ALA A 887 -10.72 18.73 0.07
CA ALA A 887 -11.13 17.84 -1.01
C ALA A 887 -10.01 17.78 -2.06
N ASP A 888 -9.44 16.59 -2.27
CA ASP A 888 -8.30 16.42 -3.17
C ASP A 888 -8.77 16.44 -4.63
N HIS A 889 -8.65 17.61 -5.24
CA HIS A 889 -8.90 17.83 -6.65
C HIS A 889 -7.81 18.78 -7.21
N PRO A 890 -7.30 18.57 -8.44
CA PRO A 890 -6.26 19.43 -9.02
C PRO A 890 -6.64 20.91 -9.13
N ARG A 891 -7.93 21.23 -9.28
CA ARG A 891 -8.44 22.61 -9.25
C ARG A 891 -8.31 23.30 -7.88
N ASN A 892 -8.08 22.57 -6.80
CA ASN A 892 -7.97 23.15 -5.47
C ASN A 892 -6.51 23.51 -5.13
N VAL A 893 -6.34 24.51 -4.27
CA VAL A 893 -5.05 25.09 -3.90
C VAL A 893 -4.35 24.22 -2.84
N PRO A 894 -3.11 23.74 -3.10
CA PRO A 894 -2.30 23.03 -2.13
C PRO A 894 -1.86 23.90 -0.93
N ASP A 895 -1.66 23.28 0.24
CA ASP A 895 -1.28 24.00 1.48
C ASP A 895 0.08 24.73 1.38
N ASP A 896 1.03 24.19 0.63
CA ASP A 896 2.31 24.86 0.37
C ASP A 896 2.13 26.13 -0.47
N VAL A 897 1.18 26.13 -1.41
CA VAL A 897 0.79 27.32 -2.18
C VAL A 897 0.00 28.30 -1.33
N LEU A 898 -0.94 27.85 -0.48
CA LEU A 898 -1.69 28.74 0.43
C LEU A 898 -0.77 29.59 1.32
N LYS A 899 0.33 29.02 1.80
CA LYS A 899 1.36 29.76 2.56
C LYS A 899 2.06 30.84 1.72
N LEU A 900 2.31 30.56 0.44
CA LEU A 900 2.90 31.52 -0.49
C LEU A 900 1.92 32.65 -0.82
N VAL A 901 0.62 32.35 -0.92
CA VAL A 901 -0.43 33.37 -1.10
C VAL A 901 -0.46 34.33 0.09
N ALA A 902 -0.38 33.82 1.31
CA ALA A 902 -0.29 34.66 2.51
C ALA A 902 0.92 35.60 2.46
N LYS A 903 2.10 35.07 2.09
CA LYS A 903 3.33 35.86 1.93
C LYS A 903 3.23 36.93 0.83
N ASN A 904 2.52 36.63 -0.25
CA ASN A 904 2.28 37.54 -1.38
C ASN A 904 1.16 38.58 -1.09
N GLU A 905 0.46 38.44 0.04
CA GLU A 905 -0.72 39.24 0.42
C GLU A 905 -1.96 39.01 -0.47
N GLY A 906 -1.98 37.90 -1.22
CA GLY A 906 -3.06 37.54 -2.15
C GLY A 906 -4.33 37.04 -1.45
N VAL A 907 -5.31 36.59 -2.24
CA VAL A 907 -6.58 36.06 -1.74
C VAL A 907 -7.03 34.82 -2.53
N VAL A 908 -7.53 33.80 -1.83
CA VAL A 908 -8.17 32.63 -2.42
C VAL A 908 -9.67 32.73 -2.24
N MET A 909 -10.42 32.78 -3.33
CA MET A 909 -11.86 32.94 -3.28
C MET A 909 -12.56 31.61 -3.53
N VAL A 910 -13.32 31.16 -2.53
CA VAL A 910 -13.76 29.76 -2.44
C VAL A 910 -14.84 29.47 -3.48
N ASN A 911 -14.62 28.40 -4.25
CA ASN A 911 -15.49 27.89 -5.31
C ASN A 911 -16.65 27.05 -4.75
N PHE A 912 -17.81 27.07 -5.40
CA PHE A 912 -19.02 26.37 -4.91
C PHE A 912 -19.30 25.04 -5.62
N PHE A 913 -18.56 24.63 -6.65
CA PHE A 913 -18.84 23.39 -7.37
C PHE A 913 -18.65 22.16 -6.47
N SER A 914 -19.70 21.35 -6.31
CA SER A 914 -19.63 20.13 -5.48
C SER A 914 -18.52 19.18 -5.96
N GLY A 915 -18.25 19.13 -7.27
CA GLY A 915 -17.15 18.35 -7.84
C GLY A 915 -15.75 18.84 -7.44
N PHE A 916 -15.62 19.99 -6.79
CA PHE A 916 -14.36 20.45 -6.21
C PHE A 916 -14.40 20.51 -4.68
N VAL A 917 -15.56 20.76 -4.06
CA VAL A 917 -15.63 20.98 -2.60
C VAL A 917 -16.06 19.78 -1.76
N VAL A 918 -16.67 18.77 -2.37
CA VAL A 918 -17.10 17.57 -1.64
C VAL A 918 -16.10 16.46 -1.91
N PRO A 919 -15.40 15.89 -0.90
CA PRO A 919 -14.32 14.92 -1.13
C PRO A 919 -14.73 13.74 -2.02
N ALA A 920 -15.92 13.18 -1.78
CA ALA A 920 -16.44 12.07 -2.59
C ALA A 920 -16.81 12.48 -4.02
N ALA A 921 -17.28 13.71 -4.25
CA ALA A 921 -17.56 14.19 -5.60
C ALA A 921 -16.28 14.59 -6.33
N ALA A 922 -15.30 15.15 -5.63
CA ALA A 922 -13.97 15.48 -6.15
C ALA A 922 -13.23 14.27 -6.69
N ASP A 923 -13.28 13.14 -5.97
CA ASP A 923 -12.69 11.88 -6.44
C ASP A 923 -13.38 11.40 -7.73
N ILE A 924 -14.71 11.33 -7.74
CA ILE A 924 -15.50 10.96 -8.93
C ILE A 924 -15.20 11.89 -10.11
N TYR A 925 -15.12 13.21 -9.87
CA TYR A 925 -14.88 14.18 -10.92
C TYR A 925 -13.46 14.07 -11.49
N THR A 926 -12.46 13.85 -10.63
CA THR A 926 -11.07 13.59 -11.03
C THR A 926 -10.97 12.34 -11.91
N GLN A 927 -11.63 11.25 -11.51
CA GLN A 927 -11.69 10.02 -12.31
C GLN A 927 -12.35 10.25 -13.68
N SER A 928 -13.29 11.21 -13.79
CA SER A 928 -13.91 11.53 -15.07
C SER A 928 -12.93 12.15 -16.08
N PHE A 929 -11.93 12.93 -15.62
CA PHE A 929 -10.86 13.43 -16.48
C PHE A 929 -9.91 12.32 -16.93
N ALA A 930 -9.53 11.43 -16.01
CA ALA A 930 -8.71 10.27 -16.35
C ALA A 930 -9.40 9.37 -17.38
N TYR A 931 -10.70 9.12 -17.18
CA TYR A 931 -11.51 8.35 -18.12
C TYR A 931 -11.64 9.05 -19.49
N ARG A 932 -11.85 10.37 -19.52
CA ARG A 932 -11.87 11.15 -20.77
C ARG A 932 -10.56 10.96 -21.55
N ARG A 933 -9.40 11.12 -20.90
CA ARG A 933 -8.09 10.91 -21.55
C ARG A 933 -7.90 9.50 -22.09
N GLU A 934 -8.43 8.50 -21.41
CA GLU A 934 -8.44 7.13 -21.91
C GLU A 934 -9.31 7.00 -23.17
N GLN A 935 -10.50 7.61 -23.18
CA GLN A 935 -11.36 7.60 -24.36
C GLN A 935 -10.75 8.38 -25.53
N GLU A 936 -10.06 9.49 -25.29
CA GLU A 936 -9.31 10.24 -26.31
C GLU A 936 -8.23 9.36 -26.96
N LYS A 937 -7.51 8.55 -26.17
CA LYS A 937 -6.53 7.59 -26.71
C LYS A 937 -7.17 6.48 -27.55
N LEU A 938 -8.37 6.05 -27.18
CA LEU A 938 -9.06 4.93 -27.85
C LEU A 938 -9.83 5.35 -29.10
N LEU A 939 -10.45 6.53 -29.08
CA LEU A 939 -11.39 7.02 -30.09
C LEU A 939 -10.78 8.07 -31.01
N GLY A 940 -9.56 8.54 -30.72
CA GLY A 940 -8.87 9.57 -31.50
C GLY A 940 -9.65 10.88 -31.51
N ASP A 941 -9.89 11.44 -32.69
CA ASP A 941 -10.52 12.75 -32.85
C ASP A 941 -12.07 12.71 -32.87
N ASP A 942 -12.70 11.55 -32.62
CA ASP A 942 -14.17 11.45 -32.55
C ASP A 942 -14.70 12.01 -31.22
N LYS A 943 -14.72 13.34 -31.13
CA LYS A 943 -15.17 14.10 -29.95
C LYS A 943 -16.60 13.73 -29.53
N ALA A 944 -17.48 13.46 -30.48
CA ALA A 944 -18.87 13.11 -30.18
C ALA A 944 -18.97 11.75 -29.47
N ALA A 945 -18.20 10.76 -29.93
CA ALA A 945 -18.13 9.46 -29.26
C ALA A 945 -17.47 9.55 -27.87
N ILE A 946 -16.40 10.34 -27.73
CA ILE A 946 -15.73 10.59 -26.44
C ILE A 946 -16.71 11.23 -25.45
N ASP A 947 -17.42 12.29 -25.87
CA ASP A 947 -18.38 12.98 -25.02
C ASP A 947 -19.53 12.07 -24.61
N ALA A 948 -20.04 11.24 -25.52
CA ALA A 948 -21.07 10.25 -25.22
C ALA A 948 -20.59 9.19 -24.21
N ALA A 949 -19.36 8.69 -24.36
CA ALA A 949 -18.75 7.72 -23.45
C ALA A 949 -18.57 8.33 -22.04
N VAL A 950 -18.03 9.54 -21.95
CA VAL A 950 -17.86 10.26 -20.67
C VAL A 950 -19.22 10.56 -20.03
N ALA A 951 -20.22 10.96 -20.80
CA ALA A 951 -21.58 11.19 -20.29
C ALA A 951 -22.21 9.90 -19.73
N LYS A 952 -22.07 8.78 -20.43
CA LYS A 952 -22.51 7.46 -19.94
C LYS A 952 -21.76 7.02 -18.69
N TRP A 953 -20.45 7.28 -18.63
CA TRP A 953 -19.65 6.99 -17.44
C TRP A 953 -20.15 7.79 -16.23
N ARG A 954 -20.40 9.09 -16.42
CA ARG A 954 -20.91 9.99 -15.37
C ARG A 954 -22.32 9.62 -14.91
N SER A 955 -23.21 9.17 -15.80
CA SER A 955 -24.57 8.77 -15.41
C SER A 955 -24.60 7.54 -14.51
N THR A 956 -23.62 6.64 -14.63
CA THR A 956 -23.45 5.48 -13.73
C THR A 956 -22.77 5.80 -12.40
N ARG A 957 -22.21 7.02 -12.26
CA ARG A 957 -21.46 7.49 -11.08
C ARG A 957 -21.85 8.93 -10.76
N PRO A 958 -23.10 9.19 -10.34
CA PRO A 958 -23.54 10.55 -10.05
C PRO A 958 -22.72 11.15 -8.91
N MET A 959 -22.26 12.39 -9.10
CA MET A 959 -21.54 13.12 -8.05
C MET A 959 -22.49 13.43 -6.88
N PRO A 960 -22.11 13.12 -5.63
CA PRO A 960 -22.90 13.51 -4.48
C PRO A 960 -22.94 15.04 -4.34
N ARG A 961 -24.11 15.56 -4.01
CA ARG A 961 -24.32 16.99 -3.75
C ARG A 961 -23.87 17.34 -2.33
N GLY A 962 -23.07 18.40 -2.19
CA GLY A 962 -22.64 18.91 -0.89
C GLY A 962 -23.71 19.72 -0.14
N THR A 963 -23.29 20.35 0.95
CA THR A 963 -24.04 21.33 1.75
C THR A 963 -23.20 22.59 1.93
N ILE A 964 -23.84 23.70 2.35
CA ILE A 964 -23.12 24.93 2.72
C ILE A 964 -21.97 24.67 3.70
N HIS A 965 -22.08 23.67 4.57
CA HIS A 965 -21.01 23.38 5.53
C HIS A 965 -19.71 22.88 4.88
N ASP A 966 -19.80 22.21 3.73
CA ASP A 966 -18.62 21.80 2.97
C ASP A 966 -17.87 23.03 2.45
N LEU A 967 -18.59 24.06 1.97
CA LEU A 967 -17.99 25.35 1.62
C LEU A 967 -17.28 25.99 2.82
N ILE A 968 -17.95 26.04 3.98
CA ILE A 968 -17.37 26.66 5.19
C ILE A 968 -16.15 25.88 5.70
N ASP A 969 -16.08 24.55 5.50
CA ASP A 969 -14.88 23.78 5.85
C ASP A 969 -13.67 24.18 5.01
N HIS A 970 -13.87 24.52 3.73
CA HIS A 970 -12.79 25.10 2.91
C HIS A 970 -12.38 26.49 3.41
N ILE A 971 -13.33 27.35 3.79
CA ILE A 971 -13.02 28.66 4.38
C ILE A 971 -12.19 28.48 5.65
N ASP A 972 -12.64 27.64 6.59
CA ASP A 972 -11.94 27.34 7.84
C ASP A 972 -10.50 26.87 7.60
N HIS A 973 -10.31 25.98 6.62
CA HIS A 973 -8.98 25.49 6.30
C HIS A 973 -8.08 26.58 5.69
N ILE A 974 -8.58 27.38 4.75
CA ILE A 974 -7.80 28.48 4.16
C ILE A 974 -7.45 29.51 5.24
N VAL A 975 -8.39 29.89 6.10
CA VAL A 975 -8.15 30.80 7.24
C VAL A 975 -7.08 30.22 8.16
N LYS A 976 -7.10 28.92 8.44
CA LYS A 976 -6.11 28.25 9.27
C LYS A 976 -4.70 28.26 8.67
N ILE A 977 -4.56 28.10 7.35
CA ILE A 977 -3.25 27.98 6.69
C ILE A 977 -2.70 29.33 6.23
N ALA A 978 -3.53 30.14 5.57
CA ALA A 978 -3.13 31.40 4.97
C ALA A 978 -3.47 32.62 5.87
N GLY A 979 -4.48 32.51 6.74
CA GLY A 979 -4.98 33.60 7.58
C GLY A 979 -6.28 34.23 7.06
N ILE A 980 -7.02 34.90 7.96
CA ILE A 980 -8.34 35.50 7.65
C ILE A 980 -8.28 36.57 6.56
N ASP A 981 -7.11 37.16 6.36
CA ASP A 981 -6.87 38.20 5.37
C ASP A 981 -6.73 37.66 3.94
N HIS A 982 -6.78 36.33 3.73
CA HIS A 982 -6.43 35.69 2.46
C HIS A 982 -7.51 34.77 1.89
N VAL A 983 -8.75 34.94 2.34
CA VAL A 983 -9.92 34.19 1.86
C VAL A 983 -11.01 35.13 1.33
N GLY A 984 -11.73 34.69 0.29
CA GLY A 984 -12.86 35.42 -0.29
C GLY A 984 -13.93 34.49 -0.89
N ILE A 985 -14.82 35.02 -1.71
CA ILE A 985 -15.93 34.29 -2.35
C ILE A 985 -15.83 34.36 -3.88
N GLY A 986 -15.90 33.20 -4.53
CA GLY A 986 -15.79 33.05 -5.98
C GLY A 986 -16.70 31.93 -6.44
N SER A 987 -17.99 32.24 -6.63
CA SER A 987 -19.06 31.25 -6.60
C SER A 987 -19.03 30.26 -7.76
N ASP A 988 -18.59 30.72 -8.94
CA ASP A 988 -18.69 29.96 -10.19
C ASP A 988 -20.15 29.73 -10.61
N TYR A 989 -21.05 30.64 -10.20
CA TYR A 989 -22.45 30.62 -10.61
C TYR A 989 -22.58 30.76 -12.13
N ASP A 990 -23.54 30.04 -12.70
CA ASP A 990 -23.79 29.81 -14.12
C ASP A 990 -22.67 29.07 -14.88
N GLY A 991 -21.55 28.75 -14.23
CA GLY A 991 -20.43 27.95 -14.77
C GLY A 991 -20.47 26.46 -14.39
N VAL A 992 -21.28 26.11 -13.38
CA VAL A 992 -21.24 24.77 -12.75
C VAL A 992 -22.57 24.02 -12.75
N SER A 993 -22.48 22.69 -12.72
CA SER A 993 -23.66 21.80 -12.83
C SER A 993 -24.26 21.36 -11.49
N VAL A 994 -23.47 21.27 -10.43
CA VAL A 994 -23.92 20.74 -9.12
C VAL A 994 -23.40 21.62 -7.99
N LEU A 995 -24.29 22.41 -7.40
CA LEU A 995 -24.02 23.28 -6.27
C LEU A 995 -24.40 22.61 -4.94
N PRO A 996 -23.77 22.94 -3.81
CA PRO A 996 -24.19 22.51 -2.48
C PRO A 996 -25.64 22.89 -2.17
N LYS A 997 -26.28 22.14 -1.27
CA LYS A 997 -27.57 22.53 -0.67
C LYS A 997 -27.41 23.84 0.08
N GLN A 998 -28.42 24.71 -0.02
CA GLN A 998 -28.43 26.06 0.54
C GLN A 998 -27.49 27.06 -0.13
N LEU A 999 -26.94 26.70 -1.30
CA LEU A 999 -26.12 27.56 -2.16
C LEU A 999 -26.58 27.49 -3.62
N GLU A 1000 -27.88 27.27 -3.85
CA GLU A 1000 -28.47 27.01 -5.17
C GLU A 1000 -28.30 28.13 -6.19
N ASP A 1001 -28.23 29.38 -5.74
CA ASP A 1001 -28.18 30.56 -6.60
C ASP A 1001 -27.65 31.80 -5.85
N VAL A 1002 -27.44 32.89 -6.58
CA VAL A 1002 -26.90 34.15 -6.03
C VAL A 1002 -27.73 34.76 -4.91
N SER A 1003 -28.96 34.30 -4.62
CA SER A 1003 -29.75 34.82 -3.48
C SER A 1003 -29.37 34.22 -2.13
N THR A 1004 -28.47 33.24 -2.11
CA THR A 1004 -28.17 32.42 -0.94
C THR A 1004 -26.96 32.87 -0.12
N TYR A 1005 -26.17 33.85 -0.60
CA TYR A 1005 -25.00 34.37 0.13
C TYR A 1005 -25.23 34.77 1.60
N PRO A 1006 -26.39 35.33 2.02
CA PRO A 1006 -26.64 35.59 3.44
C PRO A 1006 -26.52 34.36 4.35
N LEU A 1007 -26.76 33.15 3.81
CA LEU A 1007 -26.60 31.90 4.55
C LEU A 1007 -25.12 31.62 4.86
N ILE A 1008 -24.18 32.07 4.02
CA ILE A 1008 -22.73 31.97 4.30
C ILE A 1008 -22.39 32.84 5.50
N THR A 1009 -22.91 34.07 5.57
CA THR A 1009 -22.75 34.93 6.74
C THR A 1009 -23.26 34.26 8.02
N GLN A 1010 -24.45 33.65 7.97
CA GLN A 1010 -24.96 32.90 9.12
C GLN A 1010 -24.05 31.72 9.47
N ALA A 1011 -23.62 30.93 8.48
CA ALA A 1011 -22.80 29.75 8.72
C ALA A 1011 -21.42 30.11 9.31
N LEU A 1012 -20.86 31.27 8.94
CA LEU A 1012 -19.63 31.81 9.54
C LEU A 1012 -19.88 32.27 10.99
N LEU A 1013 -21.00 32.93 11.28
CA LEU A 1013 -21.36 33.27 12.67
C LEU A 1013 -21.53 32.02 13.54
N ASP A 1014 -22.18 30.98 13.02
CA ASP A 1014 -22.35 29.70 13.72
C ASP A 1014 -21.00 29.03 14.05
N ARG A 1015 -19.95 29.34 13.28
CA ARG A 1015 -18.56 28.88 13.45
C ARG A 1015 -17.71 29.82 14.31
N GLY A 1016 -18.28 30.93 14.80
CA GLY A 1016 -17.62 31.86 15.70
C GLY A 1016 -16.77 32.94 15.02
N TYR A 1017 -16.93 33.18 13.72
CA TYR A 1017 -16.29 34.31 13.06
C TYR A 1017 -16.89 35.62 13.54
N SER A 1018 -16.04 36.63 13.73
CA SER A 1018 -16.52 37.97 14.07
C SER A 1018 -17.14 38.67 12.86
N GLU A 1019 -17.95 39.71 13.11
CA GLU A 1019 -18.47 40.58 12.05
C GLU A 1019 -17.35 41.14 11.16
N ALA A 1020 -16.23 41.57 11.76
CA ALA A 1020 -15.08 42.10 11.02
C ALA A 1020 -14.41 41.03 10.13
N ASP A 1021 -14.33 39.77 10.58
CA ASP A 1021 -13.79 38.66 9.79
C ASP A 1021 -14.71 38.32 8.62
N ILE A 1022 -16.02 38.36 8.85
CA ILE A 1022 -17.03 38.14 7.81
C ILE A 1022 -16.93 39.23 6.74
N GLU A 1023 -16.82 40.50 7.12
CA GLU A 1023 -16.64 41.59 6.15
C GLU A 1023 -15.34 41.44 5.32
N LYS A 1024 -14.28 40.87 5.91
CA LYS A 1024 -13.05 40.51 5.20
C LYS A 1024 -13.31 39.46 4.12
N ILE A 1025 -13.95 38.35 4.50
CA ILE A 1025 -14.31 37.25 3.59
C ILE A 1025 -15.25 37.74 2.48
N LEU A 1026 -16.26 38.54 2.81
CA LEU A 1026 -17.26 38.98 1.83
C LEU A 1026 -16.70 39.96 0.80
N GLY A 1027 -15.63 40.72 1.09
CA GLY A 1027 -15.06 41.58 0.05
C GLY A 1027 -13.90 42.48 0.45
N LYS A 1028 -13.69 42.80 1.74
CA LYS A 1028 -12.60 43.71 2.13
C LYS A 1028 -11.22 43.15 1.77
N ASN A 1029 -11.04 41.82 1.77
CA ASN A 1029 -9.79 41.18 1.35
C ASN A 1029 -9.50 41.42 -0.14
N LEU A 1030 -10.50 41.22 -1.01
CA LEU A 1030 -10.34 41.46 -2.44
C LEU A 1030 -10.10 42.95 -2.75
N LEU A 1031 -10.79 43.87 -2.07
CA LEU A 1031 -10.53 45.30 -2.22
C LEU A 1031 -9.11 45.69 -1.82
N ARG A 1032 -8.54 45.07 -0.78
CA ARG A 1032 -7.14 45.26 -0.40
C ARG A 1032 -6.20 44.81 -1.52
N VAL A 1033 -6.42 43.60 -2.03
CA VAL A 1033 -5.62 43.03 -3.13
C VAL A 1033 -5.68 43.93 -4.37
N MET A 1034 -6.88 44.27 -4.83
CA MET A 1034 -7.07 45.14 -5.99
C MET A 1034 -6.42 46.52 -5.80
N ARG A 1035 -6.53 47.10 -4.60
CA ARG A 1035 -5.88 48.38 -4.28
C ARG A 1035 -4.36 48.28 -4.37
N LYS A 1036 -3.78 47.20 -3.88
CA LYS A 1036 -2.32 46.98 -3.93
C LYS A 1036 -1.86 46.77 -5.37
N VAL A 1037 -2.63 46.07 -6.19
CA VAL A 1037 -2.38 45.91 -7.64
C VAL A 1037 -2.37 47.26 -8.34
N GLU A 1038 -3.36 48.13 -8.09
CA GLU A 1038 -3.39 49.51 -8.61
C GLU A 1038 -2.15 50.32 -8.21
N GLN A 1039 -1.69 50.17 -6.96
CA GLN A 1039 -0.50 50.87 -6.45
C GLN A 1039 0.79 50.40 -7.13
N VAL A 1040 0.97 49.08 -7.27
CA VAL A 1040 2.11 48.48 -7.96
C VAL A 1040 2.17 48.94 -9.41
N ALA A 1041 1.04 48.93 -10.12
CA ALA A 1041 0.96 49.42 -11.49
C ALA A 1041 1.37 50.89 -11.60
N LYS A 1042 0.85 51.76 -10.72
CA LYS A 1042 1.25 53.18 -10.67
C LYS A 1042 2.75 53.37 -10.42
N GLN A 1043 3.36 52.54 -9.58
CA GLN A 1043 4.80 52.59 -9.31
C GLN A 1043 5.62 52.13 -10.52
N MET A 1044 5.25 51.00 -11.13
CA MET A 1044 5.94 50.46 -12.31
C MET A 1044 5.84 51.38 -13.54
N GLN A 1045 4.71 52.07 -13.71
CA GLN A 1045 4.51 53.01 -14.81
C GLN A 1045 5.28 54.33 -14.63
N LYS A 1046 5.62 54.71 -13.40
CA LYS A 1046 6.43 55.90 -13.08
C LYS A 1046 7.93 55.68 -13.23
N ASN A 1047 8.40 54.44 -13.13
CA ASN A 1047 9.82 54.07 -13.20
C ASN A 1047 10.28 53.78 -14.64
N LYS A 1048 9.50 54.17 -15.66
CA LYS A 1048 9.87 54.23 -17.07
C LYS A 1048 10.19 55.67 -17.44
#